data_AF-A0AAU1NRY0-F1
#
_entry.id   AF-A0AAU1NRY0-F1
#
_cell.length_a   1.000
_cell.length_b   1.000
_cell.length_c   1.000
_cell.angle_alpha   90.00
_cell.angle_beta   90.00
_cell.angle_gamma   90.00
#
_symmetry.space_group_name_H-M   'P 1'
#
loop_
_entity.id
_entity.type
_entity.pdbx_description
1 polymer ?
#
loop_
_entity_poly.entity_id
_entity_poly.type
_entity_poly.pdbx_seq_one_letter_code
_entity_poly.pdbx_strand_id
1 'polypeptide(L)'
;MKPRTGRRAALAATSALAVVLAAGVVGPPTANAATAADAAGTVTLGGKCLDVADGGTANGTAIQLFDCNGGTAQQFGWADDGNVKVLGKCLDVTGGSDANGALVQLHDCAQVNEQKYKYLPDGTIYSAKSGKCLAVQGQVANNSRIGLAPCDPKQAVQKWAAESAPGPKYSLSAGAPVEYGNPDDTPASVFTAKDGRFFYQQSDAEYGAKDPRAWSFYSGSDFDSAKPDPISGAVNPANPQDRNDDTTWRCDNSPTGKEATPTPVTSGYAQPNYCDLAGVWVDPASGDWYGLVHNEFTPSPFGDGMHYDGIDYAVSRNQGKTWSIEDHVITSPYSTKRGDTAQFPKDTYNYGDGDPRLYVDNASGYFYVFYASRVLNKSGGGAVWQQHVARAPISRKMAPSSWKKWHDGTWQSPGTGGAESNIIPSDGNGTGYTAPADEYKPSTGGKAADQVAQGTMPDNSQLTVMNITWNAYLGKYIGTPQNNIAQATNTKSPLHFYATDDLATQKWQDIGSVAENQNASWYRWFLDSETKTTSSVVGRTFRSYCSFECDTYTGEYADITIDPKSKTDLPASPAGSKAQQIKAANGEALSLPGDRTQKWKVTSTGDGFCTVTGSDGRPLRVADGTGGRAWGAAVSLGKAGAKASATSEWYFQQIVKSPAKGGASKATGTYRLVNRYSGLALSLDRHGRTVTAPQDMDAAQVLSLRS
;
A
#
# COMPACT_ATOMS: atom_id res chain seq x y z
N MET A 1 -3.91 -53.27 44.96
CA MET A 1 -4.02 -52.50 46.21
C MET A 1 -3.22 -51.19 46.09
N LYS A 2 -3.45 -50.22 46.99
CA LYS A 2 -2.75 -48.92 47.22
C LYS A 2 -2.59 -48.76 48.76
N PRO A 3 -1.78 -47.87 49.37
CA PRO A 3 -1.47 -46.45 49.05
C PRO A 3 0.07 -46.18 48.83
N ARG A 4 0.65 -44.99 48.52
CA ARG A 4 0.54 -43.56 48.96
C ARG A 4 1.03 -43.33 50.42
N THR A 5 1.77 -42.28 50.84
CA THR A 5 2.50 -41.09 50.25
C THR A 5 3.68 -40.74 51.22
N GLY A 6 4.48 -39.66 51.26
CA GLY A 6 4.66 -38.33 50.60
C GLY A 6 5.79 -37.53 51.34
N ARG A 7 6.30 -36.37 50.87
CA ARG A 7 7.46 -35.66 51.52
C ARG A 7 7.67 -34.15 51.23
N ARG A 8 8.04 -33.39 52.29
CA ARG A 8 9.03 -32.25 52.39
C ARG A 8 8.74 -30.92 51.63
N ALA A 9 9.36 -29.76 51.96
CA ALA A 9 10.03 -29.20 53.17
C ALA A 9 10.30 -27.68 52.97
N ALA A 10 10.87 -26.95 53.95
CA ALA A 10 11.07 -25.48 53.89
C ALA A 10 12.31 -24.94 54.66
N LEU A 11 12.60 -23.64 54.44
CA LEU A 11 13.48 -22.68 55.18
C LEU A 11 15.04 -22.73 55.08
N ALA A 12 15.59 -21.76 54.33
CA ALA A 12 16.42 -20.61 54.76
C ALA A 12 17.75 -20.73 55.56
N ALA A 13 18.76 -19.92 55.12
CA ALA A 13 19.62 -18.99 55.89
C ALA A 13 21.17 -19.04 55.70
N THR A 14 21.71 -17.95 55.12
CA THR A 14 23.01 -17.25 55.37
C THR A 14 24.41 -17.89 55.26
N SER A 15 25.22 -17.25 54.38
CA SER A 15 26.61 -16.75 54.58
C SER A 15 27.84 -17.68 54.61
N ALA A 16 28.75 -17.48 53.62
CA ALA A 16 30.20 -17.74 53.71
C ALA A 16 30.99 -16.90 52.67
N LEU A 17 32.31 -16.76 52.85
CA LEU A 17 33.23 -15.93 52.03
C LEU A 17 34.29 -16.82 51.33
N ALA A 18 34.78 -16.44 50.15
CA ALA A 18 35.91 -17.12 49.46
C ALA A 18 36.80 -16.15 48.67
N VAL A 19 38.06 -16.56 48.42
CA VAL A 19 39.17 -15.72 47.93
C VAL A 19 39.38 -15.86 46.40
N VAL A 20 39.84 -14.78 45.76
CA VAL A 20 40.23 -14.75 44.33
C VAL A 20 41.70 -15.12 44.17
N LEU A 21 42.00 -15.98 43.18
CA LEU A 21 43.35 -16.21 42.65
C LEU A 21 43.24 -16.35 41.12
N ALA A 22 44.14 -15.70 40.38
CA ALA A 22 44.03 -15.56 38.93
C ALA A 22 45.03 -16.46 38.18
N ALA A 23 44.57 -17.06 37.09
CA ALA A 23 45.40 -17.62 36.03
C ALA A 23 44.75 -17.27 34.68
N GLY A 24 45.51 -16.67 33.76
CA GLY A 24 44.98 -16.12 32.52
C GLY A 24 44.73 -17.18 31.44
N VAL A 25 43.63 -17.03 30.71
CA VAL A 25 43.42 -17.67 29.40
C VAL A 25 43.38 -16.57 28.35
N VAL A 26 44.29 -16.61 27.39
CA VAL A 26 44.29 -15.68 26.25
C VAL A 26 43.19 -16.11 25.28
N GLY A 27 42.10 -15.34 25.22
CA GLY A 27 41.10 -15.51 24.17
C GLY A 27 41.67 -15.15 22.80
N PRO A 28 41.14 -15.72 21.70
CA PRO A 28 41.52 -15.28 20.36
C PRO A 28 41.19 -13.79 20.19
N PRO A 29 41.99 -13.01 19.45
CA PRO A 29 41.73 -11.60 19.26
C PRO A 29 40.37 -11.42 18.56
N THR A 30 39.43 -10.77 19.24
CA THR A 30 38.25 -10.23 18.59
C THR A 30 38.73 -9.21 17.58
N ALA A 31 38.59 -9.51 16.30
CA ALA A 31 38.82 -8.51 15.26
C ALA A 31 37.82 -7.39 15.48
N ASN A 32 38.29 -6.22 15.94
CA ASN A 32 37.49 -5.01 15.86
C ASN A 32 37.13 -4.82 14.40
N ALA A 33 35.84 -4.91 14.08
CA ALA A 33 35.32 -4.35 12.85
C ALA A 33 35.50 -2.84 12.96
N ALA A 34 36.67 -2.35 12.52
CA ALA A 34 36.80 -0.96 12.16
C ALA A 34 35.83 -0.75 11.00
N THR A 35 34.68 -0.12 11.31
CA THR A 35 33.77 0.37 10.30
C THR A 35 34.60 1.21 9.34
N ALA A 36 34.61 0.84 8.05
CA ALA A 36 35.11 1.75 7.04
C ALA A 36 34.38 3.09 7.25
N ALA A 37 35.11 4.19 7.33
CA ALA A 37 34.47 5.49 7.41
C ALA A 37 33.61 5.65 6.15
N ASP A 38 32.31 5.93 6.34
CA ASP A 38 31.37 6.10 5.24
C ASP A 38 31.98 7.10 4.25
N ALA A 39 32.10 6.71 2.97
CA ALA A 39 32.89 7.46 2.00
C ALA A 39 32.30 8.86 1.81
N ALA A 40 32.88 9.86 2.48
CA ALA A 40 32.33 11.20 2.48
C ALA A 40 32.54 11.89 1.13
N GLY A 41 31.53 12.63 0.69
CA GLY A 41 31.50 13.35 -0.57
C GLY A 41 30.63 14.59 -0.46
N THR A 42 30.58 15.41 -1.51
CA THR A 42 29.83 16.66 -1.47
C THR A 42 28.33 16.41 -1.69
N VAL A 43 27.52 17.28 -1.10
CA VAL A 43 26.08 17.40 -1.37
C VAL A 43 25.87 18.79 -1.93
N THR A 44 25.33 18.90 -3.14
CA THR A 44 25.27 20.15 -3.90
C THR A 44 23.86 20.51 -4.34
N LEU A 45 23.60 21.82 -4.46
CA LEU A 45 22.37 22.39 -5.00
C LEU A 45 22.68 23.76 -5.63
N GLY A 46 22.21 23.99 -6.86
CA GLY A 46 22.35 25.29 -7.54
C GLY A 46 23.80 25.77 -7.73
N GLY A 47 24.77 24.85 -7.81
CA GLY A 47 26.20 25.17 -7.91
C GLY A 47 26.88 25.52 -6.57
N LYS A 48 26.18 25.34 -5.44
CA LYS A 48 26.70 25.52 -4.07
C LYS A 48 26.71 24.20 -3.33
N CYS A 49 27.52 24.12 -2.28
CA CYS A 49 27.67 22.95 -1.42
C CYS A 49 26.83 23.13 -0.15
N LEU A 50 26.26 22.04 0.34
CA LEU A 50 25.83 21.89 1.72
C LEU A 50 27.07 22.06 2.62
N ASP A 51 26.92 22.80 3.71
CA ASP A 51 28.05 23.34 4.45
C ASP A 51 27.73 23.45 5.94
N VAL A 52 28.69 23.03 6.79
CA VAL A 52 28.68 23.32 8.23
C VAL A 52 29.30 24.70 8.47
N ALA A 53 28.49 25.67 8.89
CA ALA A 53 28.88 27.07 8.95
C ALA A 53 30.17 27.30 9.75
N ASP A 54 31.09 28.08 9.15
CA ASP A 54 32.43 28.40 9.66
C ASP A 54 33.29 27.18 10.03
N GLY A 55 32.93 25.97 9.59
CA GLY A 55 33.53 24.72 10.04
C GLY A 55 33.30 24.41 11.52
N GLY A 56 32.26 24.99 12.13
CA GLY A 56 31.98 24.87 13.56
C GLY A 56 31.68 23.44 14.00
N THR A 57 32.15 23.07 15.19
CA THR A 57 32.05 21.71 15.76
C THR A 57 31.21 21.65 17.03
N ALA A 58 30.43 22.70 17.32
CA ALA A 58 29.49 22.74 18.44
C ALA A 58 28.13 22.16 18.04
N ASN A 59 27.39 21.60 19.01
CA ASN A 59 25.97 21.27 18.80
C ASN A 59 25.18 22.57 18.59
N GLY A 60 24.30 22.58 17.59
CA GLY A 60 23.61 23.79 17.15
C GLY A 60 24.39 24.63 16.14
N THR A 61 25.57 24.18 15.68
CA THR A 61 26.23 24.83 14.52
C THR A 61 25.30 24.75 13.31
N ALA A 62 25.21 25.86 12.58
CA ALA A 62 24.29 26.00 11.46
C ALA A 62 24.66 25.11 10.26
N ILE A 63 23.67 24.46 9.67
CA ILE A 63 23.77 23.92 8.30
C ILE A 63 23.24 24.96 7.32
N GLN A 64 24.01 25.19 6.26
CA GLN A 64 23.78 26.24 5.26
C GLN A 64 24.18 25.77 3.85
N LEU A 65 23.95 26.63 2.85
CA LEU A 65 24.70 26.61 1.59
C LEU A 65 25.93 27.52 1.68
N PHE A 66 27.02 27.09 1.06
CA PHE A 66 28.20 27.92 0.82
C PHE A 66 28.84 27.59 -0.54
N ASP A 67 29.79 28.40 -1.00
CA ASP A 67 30.57 28.08 -2.19
C ASP A 67 31.42 26.82 -1.96
N CYS A 68 31.41 25.92 -2.93
CA CYS A 68 32.14 24.66 -2.87
C CYS A 68 33.66 24.91 -2.79
N ASN A 69 34.25 24.61 -1.64
CA ASN A 69 35.67 24.80 -1.35
C ASN A 69 36.41 23.48 -1.06
N GLY A 70 35.68 22.36 -0.96
CA GLY A 70 36.24 21.02 -0.76
C GLY A 70 36.70 20.71 0.67
N GLY A 71 36.59 21.65 1.60
CA GLY A 71 36.93 21.47 3.01
C GLY A 71 36.03 20.43 3.70
N THR A 72 36.51 19.90 4.83
CA THR A 72 35.83 18.80 5.57
C THR A 72 34.45 19.17 6.12
N ALA A 73 34.11 20.46 6.19
CA ALA A 73 32.78 20.98 6.52
C ALA A 73 31.71 20.73 5.42
N GLN A 74 32.15 20.34 4.22
CA GLN A 74 31.31 20.08 3.04
C GLN A 74 31.31 18.59 2.63
N GLN A 75 31.91 17.72 3.45
CA GLN A 75 32.08 16.29 3.16
C GLN A 75 31.14 15.45 4.04
N PHE A 76 30.05 14.98 3.44
CA PHE A 76 28.99 14.24 4.14
C PHE A 76 29.10 12.74 3.82
N GLY A 77 29.25 11.91 4.86
CA GLY A 77 29.23 10.45 4.77
C GLY A 77 27.83 9.90 5.09
N TRP A 78 27.34 8.96 4.28
CA TRP A 78 26.02 8.34 4.45
C TRP A 78 26.16 6.95 5.01
N ALA A 79 25.57 6.69 6.17
CA ALA A 79 25.56 5.38 6.81
C ALA A 79 24.33 4.55 6.42
N ASP A 80 24.47 3.21 6.46
CA ASP A 80 23.39 2.26 6.18
C ASP A 80 22.16 2.40 7.11
N ASP A 81 22.30 3.04 8.27
CA ASP A 81 21.22 3.31 9.23
C ASP A 81 20.49 4.65 9.00
N GLY A 82 20.87 5.38 7.93
CA GLY A 82 20.33 6.67 7.56
C GLY A 82 21.04 7.89 8.17
N ASN A 83 21.98 7.71 9.09
CA ASN A 83 22.72 8.85 9.64
C ASN A 83 23.61 9.50 8.58
N VAL A 84 23.48 10.82 8.43
CA VAL A 84 24.36 11.63 7.57
C VAL A 84 25.38 12.34 8.44
N LYS A 85 26.66 11.98 8.29
CA LYS A 85 27.76 12.38 9.20
C LYS A 85 28.67 13.42 8.55
N VAL A 86 29.07 14.43 9.31
CA VAL A 86 30.02 15.47 8.91
C VAL A 86 30.79 15.98 10.14
N LEU A 87 32.08 16.27 10.01
CA LEU A 87 32.99 16.66 11.12
C LEU A 87 32.93 15.75 12.38
N GLY A 88 32.58 14.47 12.23
CA GLY A 88 32.44 13.52 13.35
C GLY A 88 31.13 13.62 14.15
N LYS A 89 30.19 14.44 13.68
CA LYS A 89 28.84 14.64 14.21
C LYS A 89 27.79 14.32 13.13
N CYS A 90 26.51 14.39 13.48
CA CYS A 90 25.40 14.06 12.59
C CYS A 90 24.60 15.31 12.18
N LEU A 91 24.02 15.24 10.99
CA LEU A 91 22.97 16.13 10.50
C LEU A 91 21.71 15.93 11.35
N ASP A 92 21.07 17.00 11.80
CA ASP A 92 20.02 16.93 12.85
C ASP A 92 18.91 17.97 12.63
N VAL A 93 17.65 17.55 12.70
CA VAL A 93 16.48 18.45 12.68
C VAL A 93 16.33 19.09 14.06
N THR A 94 16.49 20.41 14.14
CA THR A 94 16.57 21.16 15.40
C THR A 94 15.42 20.84 16.35
N GLY A 95 15.73 20.19 17.48
CA GLY A 95 14.76 19.84 18.52
C GLY A 95 13.75 18.75 18.13
N GLY A 96 13.99 18.01 17.05
CA GLY A 96 13.07 16.98 16.54
C GLY A 96 11.76 17.53 15.96
N SER A 97 11.74 18.80 15.53
CA SER A 97 10.53 19.47 15.06
C SER A 97 10.07 19.00 13.67
N ASP A 98 8.81 18.58 13.55
CA ASP A 98 8.18 18.22 12.26
C ASP A 98 7.68 19.42 11.45
N ALA A 99 7.82 20.65 11.97
CA ALA A 99 7.27 21.85 11.35
C ALA A 99 7.91 22.17 10.00
N ASN A 100 7.14 22.80 9.12
CA ASN A 100 7.69 23.43 7.93
C ASN A 100 8.64 24.57 8.33
N GLY A 101 9.77 24.68 7.63
CA GLY A 101 10.86 25.60 7.98
C GLY A 101 11.71 25.16 9.19
N ALA A 102 11.44 24.02 9.84
CA ALA A 102 12.27 23.52 10.94
C ALA A 102 13.72 23.34 10.48
N LEU A 103 14.63 24.09 11.10
CA LEU A 103 16.02 24.22 10.62
C LEU A 103 16.86 22.98 10.92
N VAL A 104 17.85 22.74 10.07
CA VAL A 104 18.85 21.70 10.27
C VAL A 104 20.12 22.28 10.92
N GLN A 105 20.67 21.53 11.86
CA GLN A 105 21.85 21.82 12.66
C GLN A 105 22.85 20.66 12.63
N LEU A 106 24.06 20.92 13.11
CA LEU A 106 25.01 19.88 13.50
C LEU A 106 24.75 19.45 14.95
N HIS A 107 24.71 18.15 15.24
CA HIS A 107 24.53 17.64 16.60
C HIS A 107 25.34 16.35 16.86
N ASP A 108 25.56 16.00 18.13
CA ASP A 108 26.05 14.66 18.49
C ASP A 108 25.12 13.56 17.95
N CYS A 109 25.74 12.54 17.35
CA CYS A 109 25.04 11.42 16.74
C CYS A 109 24.30 10.57 17.78
N ALA A 110 23.02 10.31 17.53
CA ALA A 110 22.13 9.49 18.35
C ALA A 110 21.26 8.58 17.46
N GLN A 111 20.74 7.48 18.01
CA GLN A 111 19.95 6.50 17.25
C GLN A 111 18.46 6.90 17.16
N VAL A 112 18.22 8.16 16.84
CA VAL A 112 16.91 8.84 16.79
C VAL A 112 16.47 9.08 15.34
N ASN A 113 15.26 9.57 15.07
CA ASN A 113 14.78 9.69 13.68
C ASN A 113 15.11 11.05 13.05
N GLU A 114 15.28 12.07 13.88
CA GLU A 114 15.64 13.46 13.54
C GLU A 114 17.05 13.62 12.98
N GLN A 115 17.84 12.53 12.94
CA GLN A 115 19.17 12.48 12.32
C GLN A 115 19.24 11.51 11.11
N LYS A 116 18.12 10.87 10.76
CA LYS A 116 18.06 9.88 9.69
C LYS A 116 17.45 10.46 8.42
N TYR A 117 18.18 10.31 7.32
CA TYR A 117 17.78 10.81 6.01
C TYR A 117 17.91 9.71 4.93
N LYS A 118 17.31 9.96 3.77
CA LYS A 118 17.53 9.18 2.54
C LYS A 118 17.57 10.12 1.35
N TYR A 119 18.59 10.01 0.50
CA TYR A 119 18.59 10.61 -0.83
C TYR A 119 17.64 9.81 -1.74
N LEU A 120 16.61 10.47 -2.27
CA LEU A 120 15.56 9.82 -3.05
C LEU A 120 15.91 9.77 -4.54
N PRO A 121 15.28 8.88 -5.33
CA PRO A 121 15.54 8.75 -6.77
C PRO A 121 15.22 10.04 -7.55
N ASP A 122 14.32 10.87 -7.02
CA ASP A 122 13.93 12.17 -7.55
C ASP A 122 14.93 13.30 -7.22
N GLY A 123 16.02 13.03 -6.50
CA GLY A 123 17.03 14.01 -6.11
C GLY A 123 16.67 14.85 -4.87
N THR A 124 15.57 14.58 -4.18
CA THR A 124 15.30 15.17 -2.87
C THR A 124 16.09 14.45 -1.77
N ILE A 125 16.24 15.07 -0.59
CA ILE A 125 16.74 14.41 0.62
C ILE A 125 15.61 14.37 1.63
N TYR A 126 15.03 13.19 1.82
CA TYR A 126 13.92 12.92 2.73
C TYR A 126 14.41 12.79 4.19
N SER A 127 13.59 13.25 5.14
CA SER A 127 13.76 13.19 6.59
C SER A 127 12.82 12.15 7.23
N ALA A 128 13.41 11.14 7.86
CA ALA A 128 12.72 10.02 8.50
C ALA A 128 11.95 10.37 9.78
N LYS A 129 12.17 11.58 10.31
CA LYS A 129 11.43 12.10 11.47
C LYS A 129 10.03 12.58 11.10
N SER A 130 9.86 13.14 9.90
CA SER A 130 8.84 14.15 9.61
C SER A 130 8.06 13.95 8.31
N GLY A 131 8.46 13.00 7.46
CA GLY A 131 7.88 12.79 6.12
C GLY A 131 8.16 13.93 5.14
N LYS A 132 9.20 14.73 5.37
CA LYS A 132 9.48 16.00 4.66
C LYS A 132 10.89 15.98 4.07
N CYS A 133 11.16 16.88 3.13
CA CYS A 133 12.44 16.95 2.42
C CYS A 133 13.26 18.17 2.83
N LEU A 134 14.58 18.08 2.69
CA LEU A 134 15.51 19.19 2.92
C LEU A 134 15.32 20.27 1.85
N ALA A 135 15.10 21.50 2.30
CA ALA A 135 14.87 22.67 1.47
C ALA A 135 15.73 23.86 1.91
N VAL A 136 16.28 24.58 0.92
CA VAL A 136 16.90 25.89 1.14
C VAL A 136 15.83 26.89 1.57
N GLN A 137 16.03 27.55 2.70
CA GLN A 137 15.11 28.52 3.26
C GLN A 137 15.35 29.90 2.62
N GLY A 138 14.55 30.23 1.60
CA GLY A 138 14.65 31.48 0.84
C GLY A 138 15.46 31.31 -0.46
N GLN A 139 16.35 32.25 -0.74
CA GLN A 139 17.13 32.28 -1.98
C GLN A 139 18.33 31.32 -1.94
N VAL A 140 18.74 30.81 -3.10
CA VAL A 140 19.95 29.98 -3.24
C VAL A 140 21.20 30.88 -3.25
N ALA A 141 21.76 31.13 -2.07
CA ALA A 141 22.90 32.01 -1.83
C ALA A 141 23.84 31.44 -0.76
N ASN A 142 24.99 32.07 -0.52
CA ASN A 142 25.83 31.73 0.63
C ASN A 142 25.11 32.11 1.92
N ASN A 143 25.31 31.30 2.96
CA ASN A 143 24.72 31.44 4.29
C ASN A 143 23.19 31.21 4.33
N SER A 144 22.56 30.86 3.20
CA SER A 144 21.15 30.44 3.17
C SER A 144 20.98 29.16 3.99
N ARG A 145 20.06 29.20 4.97
CA ARG A 145 19.86 28.10 5.91
C ARG A 145 19.09 26.95 5.30
N ILE A 146 19.34 25.74 5.79
CA ILE A 146 18.60 24.53 5.39
C ILE A 146 17.56 24.20 6.46
N GLY A 147 16.38 23.78 6.02
CA GLY A 147 15.27 23.35 6.88
C GLY A 147 14.36 22.36 6.17
N LEU A 148 13.29 21.93 6.83
CA LEU A 148 12.30 21.00 6.27
C LEU A 148 11.22 21.72 5.44
N ALA A 149 10.77 21.08 4.37
CA ALA A 149 9.56 21.47 3.62
C ALA A 149 8.85 20.22 3.05
N PRO A 150 7.58 20.32 2.65
CA PRO A 150 6.90 19.27 1.89
C PRO A 150 7.73 18.80 0.70
N CYS A 151 7.86 17.49 0.50
CA CYS A 151 8.61 16.94 -0.63
C CYS A 151 7.93 17.30 -1.96
N ASP A 152 8.55 18.19 -2.73
CA ASP A 152 8.14 18.53 -4.09
C ASP A 152 9.40 18.59 -4.98
N PRO A 153 9.68 17.54 -5.79
CA PRO A 153 10.87 17.49 -6.64
C PRO A 153 10.86 18.49 -7.81
N LYS A 154 9.78 19.28 -8.01
CA LYS A 154 9.77 20.44 -8.91
C LYS A 154 10.47 21.65 -8.29
N GLN A 155 10.60 21.72 -6.96
CA GLN A 155 11.24 22.84 -6.29
C GLN A 155 12.76 22.77 -6.44
N ALA A 156 13.34 23.73 -7.17
CA ALA A 156 14.80 23.83 -7.31
C ALA A 156 15.53 23.98 -5.96
N VAL A 157 14.85 24.50 -4.93
CA VAL A 157 15.36 24.60 -3.54
C VAL A 157 15.38 23.26 -2.78
N GLN A 158 14.86 22.18 -3.36
CA GLN A 158 14.92 20.80 -2.82
C GLN A 158 15.71 19.84 -3.71
N LYS A 159 16.25 20.29 -4.84
CA LYS A 159 16.90 19.43 -5.84
C LYS A 159 18.39 19.31 -5.56
N TRP A 160 18.75 18.29 -4.78
CA TRP A 160 20.12 17.99 -4.39
C TRP A 160 20.80 17.04 -5.37
N ALA A 161 22.13 17.05 -5.36
CA ALA A 161 22.97 15.97 -5.88
C ALA A 161 24.01 15.59 -4.82
N ALA A 162 23.94 14.36 -4.32
CA ALA A 162 24.78 13.85 -3.23
C ALA A 162 25.72 12.75 -3.76
N GLU A 163 27.02 13.04 -3.85
CA GLU A 163 28.01 12.17 -4.50
C GLU A 163 28.22 10.83 -3.79
N SER A 164 28.14 10.86 -2.46
CA SER A 164 28.37 9.76 -1.52
C SER A 164 27.11 8.98 -1.14
N ALA A 165 25.93 9.43 -1.58
CA ALA A 165 24.67 8.85 -1.16
C ALA A 165 24.41 7.48 -1.84
N PRO A 166 23.77 6.51 -1.15
CA PRO A 166 23.31 5.28 -1.77
C PRO A 166 22.39 5.55 -2.97
N GLY A 167 22.86 5.22 -4.18
CA GLY A 167 22.10 5.43 -5.40
C GLY A 167 20.81 4.61 -5.47
N PRO A 168 19.80 5.05 -6.25
CA PRO A 168 18.51 4.38 -6.30
C PRO A 168 18.64 2.94 -6.82
N LYS A 169 18.12 1.97 -6.03
CA LYS A 169 18.27 0.52 -6.27
C LYS A 169 17.55 0.01 -7.51
N TYR A 170 16.52 0.72 -7.96
CA TYR A 170 15.69 0.34 -9.10
C TYR A 170 15.85 1.35 -10.25
N SER A 171 15.48 0.90 -11.45
CA SER A 171 15.22 1.70 -12.63
C SER A 171 13.82 1.38 -13.10
N LEU A 172 13.03 2.42 -13.35
CA LEU A 172 11.65 2.32 -13.82
C LEU A 172 11.56 2.92 -15.23
N SER A 173 10.65 2.40 -16.03
CA SER A 173 10.36 2.91 -17.38
C SER A 173 8.91 2.63 -17.75
N ALA A 174 8.24 3.59 -18.39
CA ALA A 174 6.92 3.40 -18.98
C ALA A 174 7.02 3.11 -20.50
N GLY A 175 6.13 2.24 -20.99
CA GLY A 175 5.76 2.21 -22.41
C GLY A 175 4.91 3.43 -22.80
N ALA A 176 4.64 3.59 -24.10
CA ALA A 176 3.75 4.64 -24.58
C ALA A 176 2.34 4.48 -23.98
N PRO A 177 1.64 5.58 -23.65
CA PRO A 177 0.27 5.52 -23.13
C PRO A 177 -0.69 4.99 -24.20
N VAL A 178 -1.63 4.15 -23.76
CA VAL A 178 -2.67 3.54 -24.58
C VAL A 178 -4.03 3.92 -24.02
N GLU A 179 -4.89 4.46 -24.89
CA GLU A 179 -6.24 4.91 -24.53
C GLU A 179 -7.08 3.79 -23.89
N TYR A 180 -7.81 4.17 -22.82
CA TYR A 180 -8.80 3.34 -22.15
C TYR A 180 -10.14 4.08 -22.19
N GLY A 181 -11.07 3.57 -23.00
CA GLY A 181 -12.32 4.26 -23.34
C GLY A 181 -13.48 4.15 -22.33
N ASN A 182 -13.23 3.73 -21.08
CA ASN A 182 -14.25 3.72 -20.01
C ASN A 182 -13.72 4.35 -18.70
N PRO A 183 -13.16 5.58 -18.72
CA PRO A 183 -12.90 6.30 -17.47
C PRO A 183 -14.23 6.55 -16.75
N ASP A 184 -14.22 6.37 -15.45
CA ASP A 184 -15.39 6.36 -14.57
C ASP A 184 -14.98 6.90 -13.19
N ASP A 185 -15.92 7.26 -12.32
CA ASP A 185 -15.64 7.94 -11.04
C ASP A 185 -15.05 7.04 -9.94
N THR A 186 -14.64 5.83 -10.34
CA THR A 186 -13.96 4.85 -9.48
C THR A 186 -12.94 4.02 -10.26
N PRO A 187 -11.90 3.49 -9.59
CA PRO A 187 -10.92 2.61 -10.22
C PRO A 187 -11.52 1.24 -10.55
N ALA A 188 -11.22 0.70 -11.73
CA ALA A 188 -11.83 -0.55 -12.19
C ALA A 188 -11.42 -1.78 -11.34
N SER A 189 -12.37 -2.26 -10.54
CA SER A 189 -12.22 -3.44 -9.67
C SER A 189 -12.40 -4.73 -10.46
N VAL A 190 -11.30 -5.36 -10.88
CA VAL A 190 -11.32 -6.71 -11.49
C VAL A 190 -11.59 -7.83 -10.49
N PHE A 191 -12.44 -8.78 -10.86
CA PHE A 191 -12.67 -10.03 -10.12
C PHE A 191 -13.05 -11.18 -11.06
N THR A 192 -13.02 -12.41 -10.53
CA THR A 192 -13.48 -13.61 -11.23
C THR A 192 -14.54 -14.31 -10.40
N ALA A 193 -15.70 -14.55 -11.00
CA ALA A 193 -16.81 -15.24 -10.35
C ALA A 193 -16.56 -16.76 -10.25
N LYS A 194 -17.35 -17.42 -9.40
CA LYS A 194 -17.28 -18.85 -9.09
C LYS A 194 -17.32 -19.80 -10.31
N ASP A 195 -17.94 -19.37 -11.39
CA ASP A 195 -18.05 -20.07 -12.68
C ASP A 195 -16.90 -19.78 -13.67
N GLY A 196 -15.91 -18.98 -13.26
CA GLY A 196 -14.76 -18.58 -14.08
C GLY A 196 -15.01 -17.41 -15.03
N ARG A 197 -16.19 -16.80 -14.99
CA ARG A 197 -16.44 -15.52 -15.69
C ARG A 197 -15.58 -14.42 -15.08
N PHE A 198 -14.89 -13.69 -15.94
CA PHE A 198 -14.16 -12.48 -15.56
C PHE A 198 -15.11 -11.29 -15.58
N PHE A 199 -14.96 -10.40 -14.60
CA PHE A 199 -15.65 -9.13 -14.51
C PHE A 199 -14.67 -8.01 -14.15
N TYR A 200 -15.01 -6.78 -14.54
CA TYR A 200 -14.64 -5.60 -13.77
C TYR A 200 -15.87 -4.79 -13.37
N GLN A 201 -15.71 -3.98 -12.33
CA GLN A 201 -16.75 -3.13 -11.77
C GLN A 201 -16.19 -1.72 -11.56
N GLN A 202 -17.01 -0.72 -11.92
CA GLN A 202 -16.83 0.70 -11.65
C GLN A 202 -18.18 1.30 -11.22
N SER A 203 -18.22 2.58 -10.93
CA SER A 203 -19.37 3.35 -10.46
C SER A 203 -19.15 4.84 -10.68
N ASP A 204 -20.28 5.51 -10.88
CA ASP A 204 -20.45 6.97 -10.89
C ASP A 204 -21.52 7.36 -9.86
N ALA A 205 -21.37 8.52 -9.21
CA ALA A 205 -22.41 9.08 -8.34
C ALA A 205 -22.50 10.62 -8.42
N GLU A 206 -22.59 11.14 -9.64
CA GLU A 206 -22.62 12.57 -9.94
C GLU A 206 -23.73 13.35 -9.21
N TYR A 207 -23.44 14.61 -8.89
CA TYR A 207 -24.17 15.33 -7.84
C TYR A 207 -25.52 15.94 -8.28
N GLY A 208 -25.69 16.36 -9.53
CA GLY A 208 -26.87 17.11 -9.96
C GLY A 208 -28.14 16.26 -10.12
N ALA A 209 -29.30 16.92 -10.08
CA ALA A 209 -30.62 16.28 -10.02
C ALA A 209 -31.06 15.51 -11.28
N LYS A 210 -30.19 15.40 -12.29
CA LYS A 210 -30.39 14.60 -13.52
C LYS A 210 -29.15 13.81 -13.91
N ASP A 211 -28.10 13.91 -13.11
CA ASP A 211 -26.78 13.40 -13.45
C ASP A 211 -26.75 11.90 -13.08
N PRO A 212 -25.87 11.07 -13.66
CA PRO A 212 -25.91 9.63 -13.46
C PRO A 212 -25.52 9.24 -12.03
N ARG A 213 -25.94 8.04 -11.62
CA ARG A 213 -25.65 7.40 -10.32
C ARG A 213 -25.75 5.88 -10.53
N ALA A 214 -24.67 5.21 -10.92
CA ALA A 214 -24.69 3.81 -11.36
C ALA A 214 -23.57 2.94 -10.75
N TRP A 215 -23.84 1.65 -10.58
CA TRP A 215 -22.86 0.60 -10.29
C TRP A 215 -22.68 -0.26 -11.55
N SER A 216 -21.69 0.10 -12.36
CA SER A 216 -21.43 -0.47 -13.68
C SER A 216 -20.57 -1.74 -13.61
N PHE A 217 -21.04 -2.81 -14.27
CA PHE A 217 -20.35 -4.09 -14.40
C PHE A 217 -20.03 -4.40 -15.87
N TYR A 218 -18.84 -4.92 -16.11
CA TYR A 218 -18.36 -5.30 -17.44
C TYR A 218 -17.87 -6.74 -17.42
N SER A 219 -18.12 -7.53 -18.47
CA SER A 219 -17.62 -8.91 -18.56
C SER A 219 -17.09 -9.27 -19.95
N GLY A 220 -16.16 -10.23 -19.99
CA GLY A 220 -15.43 -10.62 -21.21
C GLY A 220 -14.51 -11.82 -21.00
N SER A 221 -13.61 -12.06 -21.95
CA SER A 221 -12.50 -13.02 -21.78
C SER A 221 -11.43 -12.46 -20.83
N ASP A 222 -11.19 -11.16 -20.90
CA ASP A 222 -10.22 -10.36 -20.16
C ASP A 222 -10.67 -8.88 -20.14
N PHE A 223 -9.87 -7.98 -19.55
CA PHE A 223 -10.20 -6.54 -19.48
C PHE A 223 -10.32 -5.87 -20.85
N ASP A 224 -9.44 -6.18 -21.81
CA ASP A 224 -9.43 -5.58 -23.16
C ASP A 224 -10.65 -6.00 -24.01
N SER A 225 -11.20 -7.19 -23.75
CA SER A 225 -12.35 -7.75 -24.46
C SER A 225 -13.70 -7.53 -23.74
N ALA A 226 -13.69 -6.94 -22.54
CA ALA A 226 -14.88 -6.77 -21.73
C ALA A 226 -15.81 -5.66 -22.24
N LYS A 227 -17.11 -5.84 -22.00
CA LYS A 227 -18.20 -4.95 -22.42
C LYS A 227 -19.24 -4.85 -21.30
N PRO A 228 -20.09 -3.80 -21.27
CA PRO A 228 -21.16 -3.68 -20.28
C PRO A 228 -21.99 -4.96 -20.18
N ASP A 229 -22.10 -5.48 -18.96
CA ASP A 229 -22.84 -6.70 -18.66
C ASP A 229 -24.31 -6.37 -18.35
N PRO A 230 -25.28 -7.24 -18.68
CA PRO A 230 -26.67 -7.06 -18.27
C PRO A 230 -26.89 -6.89 -16.75
N ILE A 231 -25.91 -7.20 -15.89
CA ILE A 231 -25.93 -6.90 -14.45
C ILE A 231 -25.95 -5.38 -14.16
N SER A 232 -25.40 -4.52 -15.02
CA SER A 232 -25.47 -3.06 -14.82
C SER A 232 -26.90 -2.52 -14.89
N GLY A 233 -27.73 -3.09 -15.76
CA GLY A 233 -29.16 -2.77 -15.88
C GLY A 233 -30.06 -3.61 -14.95
N ALA A 234 -29.51 -4.20 -13.89
CA ALA A 234 -30.30 -5.04 -12.98
C ALA A 234 -31.18 -4.21 -12.05
N VAL A 235 -32.44 -4.65 -11.93
CA VAL A 235 -33.49 -4.05 -11.11
C VAL A 235 -33.94 -5.07 -10.07
N ASN A 236 -34.12 -4.64 -8.82
CA ASN A 236 -34.61 -5.51 -7.77
C ASN A 236 -36.10 -5.85 -8.00
N PRO A 237 -36.48 -7.13 -8.17
CA PRO A 237 -37.87 -7.52 -8.45
C PRO A 237 -38.83 -7.29 -7.27
N ALA A 238 -38.31 -7.04 -6.07
CA ALA A 238 -39.10 -6.64 -4.90
C ALA A 238 -39.20 -5.11 -4.71
N ASN A 239 -38.33 -4.33 -5.37
CA ASN A 239 -38.38 -2.87 -5.37
C ASN A 239 -37.82 -2.29 -6.69
N PRO A 240 -38.68 -1.85 -7.64
CA PRO A 240 -38.24 -1.26 -8.90
C PRO A 240 -37.41 0.04 -8.80
N GLN A 241 -37.31 0.65 -7.61
CA GLN A 241 -36.43 1.80 -7.36
C GLN A 241 -35.00 1.39 -6.96
N ASP A 242 -34.78 0.16 -6.49
CA ASP A 242 -33.46 -0.37 -6.17
C ASP A 242 -32.83 -0.99 -7.42
N ARG A 243 -31.85 -0.28 -8.00
CA ARG A 243 -31.27 -0.60 -9.31
C ARG A 243 -29.75 -0.48 -9.28
N ASN A 244 -29.11 -1.06 -10.28
CA ASN A 244 -27.69 -0.83 -10.53
C ASN A 244 -27.44 0.33 -11.52
N ASP A 245 -28.42 0.71 -12.33
CA ASP A 245 -28.35 1.87 -13.25
C ASP A 245 -29.08 3.13 -12.71
N ASP A 246 -29.53 3.09 -11.46
CA ASP A 246 -29.91 4.24 -10.63
C ASP A 246 -29.77 3.84 -9.15
N THR A 247 -28.67 4.24 -8.52
CA THR A 247 -28.36 3.87 -7.13
C THR A 247 -29.06 4.75 -6.11
N THR A 248 -29.71 5.85 -6.53
CA THR A 248 -30.26 6.90 -5.65
C THR A 248 -31.06 6.35 -4.47
N TRP A 249 -32.04 5.46 -4.74
CA TRP A 249 -32.86 4.87 -3.68
C TRP A 249 -32.03 4.03 -2.69
N ARG A 250 -31.03 3.30 -3.18
CA ARG A 250 -30.16 2.43 -2.38
C ARG A 250 -29.24 3.26 -1.49
N CYS A 251 -28.71 4.37 -2.00
CA CYS A 251 -27.86 5.29 -1.25
C CYS A 251 -28.65 6.01 -0.15
N ASP A 252 -29.83 6.56 -0.46
CA ASP A 252 -30.70 7.23 0.52
C ASP A 252 -31.24 6.27 1.61
N ASN A 253 -31.42 4.99 1.26
CA ASN A 253 -31.89 3.96 2.20
C ASN A 253 -30.74 3.11 2.77
N SER A 254 -29.48 3.49 2.58
CA SER A 254 -28.33 2.85 3.23
C SER A 254 -28.28 3.18 4.74
N PRO A 255 -27.36 2.60 5.53
CA PRO A 255 -27.06 3.08 6.88
C PRO A 255 -26.69 4.57 6.84
N THR A 256 -25.72 4.95 5.99
CA THR A 256 -25.27 6.34 5.81
C THR A 256 -26.39 7.26 5.33
N GLY A 257 -27.19 6.86 4.34
CA GLY A 257 -28.29 7.70 3.81
C GLY A 257 -29.38 8.03 4.83
N LYS A 258 -29.61 7.15 5.81
CA LYS A 258 -30.58 7.37 6.90
C LYS A 258 -30.06 8.28 8.01
N GLU A 259 -28.75 8.36 8.20
CA GLU A 259 -28.12 9.31 9.14
C GLU A 259 -27.73 10.64 8.47
N ALA A 260 -27.61 10.65 7.14
CA ALA A 260 -27.34 11.81 6.33
C ALA A 260 -28.44 12.89 6.45
N THR A 261 -28.04 14.15 6.34
CA THR A 261 -28.94 15.29 6.52
C THR A 261 -29.25 15.97 5.17
N PRO A 262 -30.54 16.28 4.89
CA PRO A 262 -30.97 16.83 3.59
C PRO A 262 -30.16 18.02 3.08
N THR A 263 -30.02 18.05 1.76
CA THR A 263 -29.40 19.08 0.94
C THR A 263 -29.86 20.50 1.30
N PRO A 264 -28.94 21.41 1.65
CA PRO A 264 -29.23 22.84 1.73
C PRO A 264 -29.53 23.42 0.34
N VAL A 265 -30.59 24.23 0.25
CA VAL A 265 -31.12 24.84 -1.00
C VAL A 265 -30.07 25.66 -1.77
N THR A 266 -28.96 26.05 -1.14
CA THR A 266 -27.85 26.82 -1.72
C THR A 266 -26.68 25.96 -2.23
N SER A 267 -26.77 24.63 -2.16
CA SER A 267 -25.72 23.69 -2.61
C SER A 267 -26.11 23.03 -3.94
N GLY A 268 -25.12 22.58 -4.73
CA GLY A 268 -25.34 21.99 -6.06
C GLY A 268 -25.83 20.54 -6.06
N TYR A 269 -25.72 19.87 -4.91
CA TYR A 269 -26.16 18.48 -4.71
C TYR A 269 -27.69 18.37 -4.80
N ALA A 270 -28.19 17.21 -5.19
CA ALA A 270 -29.60 16.85 -5.25
C ALA A 270 -30.03 15.89 -4.11
N GLN A 271 -29.13 15.02 -3.64
CA GLN A 271 -29.42 13.93 -2.69
C GLN A 271 -28.70 14.13 -1.36
N PRO A 272 -29.19 13.56 -0.24
CA PRO A 272 -28.49 13.56 1.04
C PRO A 272 -27.26 12.64 1.07
N ASN A 273 -27.22 11.61 0.23
CA ASN A 273 -26.14 10.63 0.12
C ASN A 273 -25.91 10.17 -1.33
N TYR A 274 -24.65 10.05 -1.72
CA TYR A 274 -24.16 9.50 -2.98
C TYR A 274 -23.30 8.28 -2.64
N CYS A 275 -23.36 7.20 -3.42
CA CYS A 275 -22.72 5.97 -2.98
C CYS A 275 -22.21 5.07 -4.11
N ASP A 276 -20.91 4.80 -4.08
CA ASP A 276 -20.15 4.12 -5.14
C ASP A 276 -19.60 2.78 -4.66
N LEU A 277 -19.81 1.73 -5.45
CA LEU A 277 -19.24 0.42 -5.17
C LEU A 277 -17.74 0.48 -5.50
N ALA A 278 -16.90 0.29 -4.48
CA ALA A 278 -15.45 0.54 -4.57
C ALA A 278 -14.66 -0.74 -4.24
N GLY A 279 -14.75 -1.73 -5.13
CA GLY A 279 -14.06 -3.02 -4.97
C GLY A 279 -15.01 -4.17 -4.68
N VAL A 280 -14.80 -5.32 -5.34
CA VAL A 280 -15.62 -6.54 -5.19
C VAL A 280 -14.77 -7.77 -4.86
N TRP A 281 -15.17 -8.50 -3.82
CA TRP A 281 -14.67 -9.82 -3.45
C TRP A 281 -15.79 -10.86 -3.52
N VAL A 282 -15.46 -12.09 -3.94
CA VAL A 282 -16.42 -13.20 -4.08
C VAL A 282 -16.11 -14.24 -3.00
N ASP A 283 -17.05 -14.49 -2.09
CA ASP A 283 -16.83 -15.41 -0.96
C ASP A 283 -16.64 -16.86 -1.45
N PRO A 284 -15.50 -17.52 -1.13
CA PRO A 284 -15.26 -18.90 -1.54
C PRO A 284 -16.33 -19.88 -1.06
N ALA A 285 -16.97 -19.61 0.09
CA ALA A 285 -17.93 -20.53 0.70
C ALA A 285 -19.28 -20.52 -0.05
N SER A 286 -19.99 -19.38 -0.08
CA SER A 286 -21.29 -19.29 -0.77
C SER A 286 -21.13 -19.01 -2.27
N GLY A 287 -20.27 -18.08 -2.65
CA GLY A 287 -20.26 -17.42 -3.95
C GLY A 287 -21.03 -16.08 -3.96
N ASP A 288 -21.45 -15.57 -2.79
CA ASP A 288 -21.95 -14.21 -2.62
C ASP A 288 -20.86 -13.19 -2.97
N TRP A 289 -21.25 -12.01 -3.43
CA TRP A 289 -20.35 -10.90 -3.71
C TRP A 289 -20.43 -9.89 -2.57
N TYR A 290 -19.29 -9.46 -2.06
CA TYR A 290 -19.17 -8.39 -1.07
C TYR A 290 -18.38 -7.25 -1.73
N GLY A 291 -18.73 -6.00 -1.41
CA GLY A 291 -17.95 -4.85 -1.81
C GLY A 291 -17.99 -3.75 -0.77
N LEU A 292 -17.07 -2.80 -0.88
CA LEU A 292 -17.09 -1.56 -0.10
C LEU A 292 -17.96 -0.53 -0.81
N VAL A 293 -18.55 0.38 -0.06
CA VAL A 293 -19.29 1.50 -0.63
C VAL A 293 -18.72 2.80 -0.06
N HIS A 294 -18.06 3.59 -0.91
CA HIS A 294 -17.72 4.99 -0.60
C HIS A 294 -19.05 5.74 -0.58
N ASN A 295 -19.35 6.44 0.51
CA ASN A 295 -20.53 7.29 0.64
C ASN A 295 -20.07 8.75 0.77
N GLU A 296 -20.70 9.65 0.01
CA GLU A 296 -20.50 11.10 0.08
C GLU A 296 -21.81 11.76 0.51
N PHE A 297 -21.85 12.34 1.70
CA PHE A 297 -23.12 12.61 2.40
C PHE A 297 -23.14 13.89 3.24
N THR A 298 -24.35 14.32 3.65
CA THR A 298 -24.57 15.57 4.40
C THR A 298 -23.96 16.80 3.68
N PRO A 299 -24.32 17.05 2.40
CA PRO A 299 -23.68 18.09 1.58
C PRO A 299 -23.84 19.50 2.17
N SER A 300 -22.77 20.29 2.05
CA SER A 300 -22.43 21.55 2.75
C SER A 300 -22.43 21.50 4.29
N PRO A 301 -21.55 20.70 4.94
CA PRO A 301 -21.46 20.57 6.41
C PRO A 301 -21.44 21.88 7.19
N PHE A 302 -20.70 22.89 6.74
CA PHE A 302 -20.63 24.23 7.36
C PHE A 302 -21.06 25.37 6.41
N GLY A 303 -21.74 25.06 5.29
CA GLY A 303 -22.13 26.05 4.28
C GLY A 303 -21.03 26.36 3.25
N ASP A 304 -20.11 25.42 3.10
CA ASP A 304 -18.83 25.47 2.37
C ASP A 304 -18.89 24.96 0.92
N GLY A 305 -19.95 24.23 0.54
CA GLY A 305 -20.10 23.58 -0.77
C GLY A 305 -19.54 22.15 -0.84
N MET A 306 -19.08 21.59 0.28
CA MET A 306 -18.37 20.29 0.36
C MET A 306 -19.28 19.18 0.90
N HIS A 307 -18.79 17.98 1.23
CA HIS A 307 -19.57 16.92 1.92
C HIS A 307 -18.79 16.30 3.09
N TYR A 308 -19.31 15.21 3.67
CA TYR A 308 -18.57 14.26 4.49
C TYR A 308 -18.45 12.90 3.77
N ASP A 309 -17.42 12.13 4.11
CA ASP A 309 -17.15 10.80 3.55
C ASP A 309 -17.23 9.69 4.61
N GLY A 310 -17.64 8.50 4.18
CA GLY A 310 -17.63 7.28 4.99
C GLY A 310 -17.68 6.01 4.15
N ILE A 311 -17.26 4.87 4.71
CA ILE A 311 -17.21 3.60 3.98
C ILE A 311 -18.13 2.56 4.64
N ASP A 312 -19.14 2.14 3.88
CA ASP A 312 -20.05 1.04 4.21
C ASP A 312 -19.60 -0.25 3.51
N TYR A 313 -20.29 -1.37 3.76
CA TYR A 313 -20.18 -2.56 2.91
C TYR A 313 -21.53 -3.02 2.35
N ALA A 314 -21.48 -3.56 1.13
CA ALA A 314 -22.62 -4.11 0.43
C ALA A 314 -22.46 -5.60 0.14
N VAL A 315 -23.57 -6.34 0.14
CA VAL A 315 -23.62 -7.78 -0.16
C VAL A 315 -24.67 -8.07 -1.23
N SER A 316 -24.27 -8.80 -2.27
CA SER A 316 -25.15 -9.39 -3.27
C SER A 316 -25.15 -10.91 -3.15
N ARG A 317 -26.31 -11.48 -2.86
CA ARG A 317 -26.55 -12.93 -2.72
C ARG A 317 -27.05 -13.61 -4.00
N ASN A 318 -26.98 -12.90 -5.14
CA ASN A 318 -27.46 -13.36 -6.45
C ASN A 318 -26.57 -12.90 -7.63
N GLN A 319 -25.26 -12.77 -7.38
CA GLN A 319 -24.23 -12.47 -8.38
C GLN A 319 -24.42 -11.11 -9.08
N GLY A 320 -24.37 -10.03 -8.30
CA GLY A 320 -24.41 -8.62 -8.71
C GLY A 320 -25.80 -8.04 -8.98
N LYS A 321 -26.84 -8.87 -9.10
CA LYS A 321 -28.17 -8.43 -9.60
C LYS A 321 -28.97 -7.59 -8.61
N THR A 322 -28.79 -7.79 -7.32
CA THR A 322 -29.36 -6.95 -6.26
C THR A 322 -28.39 -6.89 -5.09
N TRP A 323 -28.25 -5.73 -4.47
CA TRP A 323 -27.35 -5.51 -3.35
C TRP A 323 -28.11 -4.99 -2.14
N SER A 324 -27.64 -5.35 -0.94
CA SER A 324 -27.98 -4.63 0.30
C SER A 324 -26.72 -3.95 0.80
N ILE A 325 -26.75 -2.65 1.06
CA ILE A 325 -25.76 -1.99 1.92
C ILE A 325 -26.16 -2.33 3.35
N GLU A 326 -25.29 -3.01 4.11
CA GLU A 326 -25.70 -3.68 5.35
C GLU A 326 -25.34 -2.91 6.63
N ASP A 327 -24.15 -2.31 6.69
CA ASP A 327 -23.65 -1.56 7.86
C ASP A 327 -22.40 -0.74 7.48
N HIS A 328 -21.98 0.16 8.36
CA HIS A 328 -20.71 0.90 8.26
C HIS A 328 -19.51 -0.02 8.53
N VAL A 329 -18.38 0.20 7.86
CA VAL A 329 -17.13 -0.55 8.12
C VAL A 329 -15.94 0.32 8.50
N ILE A 330 -15.81 1.51 7.93
CA ILE A 330 -14.75 2.48 8.24
C ILE A 330 -15.39 3.87 8.29
N THR A 331 -15.28 4.55 9.44
CA THR A 331 -15.79 5.92 9.62
C THR A 331 -14.86 6.75 10.48
N SER A 332 -14.90 8.06 10.24
CA SER A 332 -14.05 9.07 10.88
C SER A 332 -13.97 8.93 12.40
N PRO A 333 -12.83 9.22 13.04
CA PRO A 333 -12.76 9.50 14.47
C PRO A 333 -13.53 10.78 14.87
N TYR A 334 -13.98 11.57 13.90
CA TYR A 334 -14.69 12.83 14.08
C TYR A 334 -16.18 12.76 13.67
N SER A 335 -16.92 13.82 13.99
CA SER A 335 -18.36 13.94 13.83
C SER A 335 -18.71 14.32 12.40
N THR A 336 -19.46 13.47 11.69
CA THR A 336 -20.04 13.76 10.37
C THR A 336 -21.40 14.48 10.47
N LYS A 337 -21.70 15.06 11.63
CA LYS A 337 -22.92 15.84 11.86
C LYS A 337 -22.75 17.25 11.30
N ARG A 338 -23.72 17.67 10.47
CA ARG A 338 -23.85 19.04 9.95
C ARG A 338 -23.75 20.08 11.07
N GLY A 339 -22.87 21.06 10.91
CA GLY A 339 -22.75 22.20 11.82
C GLY A 339 -22.23 21.88 13.23
N ASP A 340 -21.51 20.78 13.44
CA ASP A 340 -20.95 20.42 14.76
C ASP A 340 -19.79 21.35 15.19
N THR A 341 -20.17 22.55 15.62
CA THR A 341 -19.27 23.57 16.18
C THR A 341 -18.78 23.24 17.59
N ALA A 342 -19.32 22.19 18.23
CA ALA A 342 -18.86 21.73 19.54
C ALA A 342 -17.61 20.86 19.40
N GLN A 343 -17.60 19.92 18.44
CA GLN A 343 -16.40 19.14 18.13
C GLN A 343 -15.40 19.93 17.26
N PHE A 344 -15.88 20.76 16.33
CA PHE A 344 -15.05 21.65 15.53
C PHE A 344 -15.22 23.13 15.95
N PRO A 345 -14.60 23.60 17.04
CA PRO A 345 -14.72 24.99 17.51
C PRO A 345 -13.89 26.02 16.72
N LYS A 346 -13.21 25.63 15.65
CA LYS A 346 -12.27 26.45 14.87
C LYS A 346 -12.59 26.48 13.37
N ASP A 347 -11.67 27.03 12.59
CA ASP A 347 -11.80 27.39 11.18
C ASP A 347 -11.83 26.17 10.22
N THR A 348 -11.36 25.01 10.68
CA THR A 348 -11.27 23.76 9.90
C THR A 348 -12.20 22.66 10.42
N TYR A 349 -12.39 21.62 9.59
CA TYR A 349 -13.02 20.36 9.98
C TYR A 349 -12.40 19.17 9.22
N ASN A 350 -12.61 17.95 9.71
CA ASN A 350 -12.20 16.71 9.02
C ASN A 350 -13.34 16.23 8.12
N TYR A 351 -12.99 15.81 6.90
CA TYR A 351 -13.91 15.41 5.84
C TYR A 351 -14.57 14.05 6.06
N GLY A 352 -14.02 13.21 6.93
CA GLY A 352 -14.36 11.80 6.96
C GLY A 352 -13.49 10.94 6.05
N ASP A 353 -13.91 9.70 5.86
CA ASP A 353 -13.08 8.60 5.35
C ASP A 353 -13.60 8.16 3.97
N GLY A 354 -12.87 8.48 2.91
CA GLY A 354 -13.30 8.28 1.52
C GLY A 354 -12.21 7.70 0.62
N ASP A 355 -12.44 7.72 -0.69
CA ASP A 355 -11.50 7.26 -1.72
C ASP A 355 -10.95 5.82 -1.53
N PRO A 356 -11.75 4.81 -1.11
CA PRO A 356 -11.23 3.51 -0.70
C PRO A 356 -10.65 2.68 -1.86
N ARG A 357 -9.58 1.94 -1.55
CA ARG A 357 -8.89 0.99 -2.44
C ARG A 357 -8.75 -0.35 -1.73
N LEU A 358 -9.55 -1.34 -2.13
CA LEU A 358 -9.55 -2.70 -1.58
C LEU A 358 -8.38 -3.54 -2.13
N TYR A 359 -7.58 -4.12 -1.23
CA TYR A 359 -6.58 -5.14 -1.56
C TYR A 359 -6.83 -6.44 -0.77
N VAL A 360 -7.00 -7.56 -1.48
CA VAL A 360 -7.28 -8.88 -0.87
C VAL A 360 -5.97 -9.65 -0.67
N ASP A 361 -5.31 -9.43 0.47
CA ASP A 361 -4.02 -10.06 0.78
C ASP A 361 -4.20 -11.50 1.28
N ASN A 362 -4.38 -12.42 0.33
CA ASN A 362 -4.46 -13.85 0.58
C ASN A 362 -3.21 -14.42 1.28
N ALA A 363 -2.05 -13.78 1.15
CA ALA A 363 -0.79 -14.25 1.75
C ALA A 363 -0.80 -14.12 3.29
N SER A 364 -1.37 -13.05 3.85
CA SER A 364 -1.59 -12.90 5.30
C SER A 364 -2.98 -13.29 5.79
N GLY A 365 -3.97 -13.36 4.89
CA GLY A 365 -5.37 -13.67 5.21
C GLY A 365 -6.21 -12.45 5.62
N TYR A 366 -5.86 -11.25 5.14
CA TYR A 366 -6.55 -10.00 5.46
C TYR A 366 -7.00 -9.26 4.19
N PHE A 367 -8.20 -8.67 4.25
CA PHE A 367 -8.52 -7.49 3.44
C PHE A 367 -7.76 -6.31 4.01
N TYR A 368 -7.10 -5.53 3.16
CA TYR A 368 -6.63 -4.19 3.46
C TYR A 368 -7.45 -3.18 2.65
N VAL A 369 -7.76 -2.05 3.26
CA VAL A 369 -8.45 -0.93 2.59
C VAL A 369 -7.63 0.31 2.86
N PHE A 370 -7.07 0.86 1.80
CA PHE A 370 -6.35 2.12 1.80
C PHE A 370 -7.36 3.21 1.42
N TYR A 371 -7.53 4.21 2.28
CA TYR A 371 -8.54 5.25 2.13
C TYR A 371 -7.93 6.61 2.50
N ALA A 372 -8.54 7.70 2.07
CA ALA A 372 -8.10 9.05 2.38
C ALA A 372 -8.99 9.71 3.45
N SER A 373 -8.45 10.71 4.12
CA SER A 373 -9.27 11.79 4.71
C SER A 373 -8.73 13.15 4.28
N ARG A 374 -9.54 14.20 4.43
CA ARG A 374 -9.18 15.57 4.05
C ARG A 374 -9.41 16.50 5.26
N VAL A 375 -8.57 17.51 5.46
CA VAL A 375 -8.86 18.62 6.40
C VAL A 375 -9.20 19.87 5.60
N LEU A 376 -10.43 20.36 5.75
CA LEU A 376 -10.98 21.46 4.95
C LEU A 376 -11.21 22.72 5.78
N ASN A 377 -11.22 23.87 5.12
CA ASN A 377 -11.63 25.14 5.70
C ASN A 377 -13.15 25.33 5.60
N LYS A 378 -13.81 25.72 6.70
CA LYS A 378 -15.25 26.04 6.73
C LYS A 378 -15.63 27.29 5.93
N SER A 379 -14.63 28.08 5.50
CA SER A 379 -14.82 29.18 4.55
C SER A 379 -15.05 28.72 3.10
N GLY A 380 -15.05 27.39 2.86
CA GLY A 380 -14.81 26.82 1.54
C GLY A 380 -13.34 26.92 1.13
N GLY A 381 -12.95 26.01 0.22
CA GLY A 381 -11.65 25.97 -0.44
C GLY A 381 -10.46 25.53 0.43
N GLY A 382 -9.47 24.89 -0.20
CA GLY A 382 -8.23 24.43 0.45
C GLY A 382 -8.43 23.15 1.26
N ALA A 383 -7.69 22.11 0.88
CA ALA A 383 -7.69 20.79 1.50
C ALA A 383 -6.25 20.39 1.85
N VAL A 384 -6.09 19.64 2.94
CA VAL A 384 -4.84 18.90 3.22
C VAL A 384 -5.19 17.42 3.36
N TRP A 385 -4.57 16.59 2.52
CA TRP A 385 -4.95 15.21 2.27
C TRP A 385 -4.11 14.21 3.08
N GLN A 386 -4.75 13.25 3.73
CA GLN A 386 -4.11 12.28 4.61
C GLN A 386 -4.38 10.86 4.11
N GLN A 387 -3.39 9.97 4.21
CA GLN A 387 -3.55 8.56 3.85
C GLN A 387 -3.79 7.71 5.09
N HIS A 388 -4.77 6.82 5.06
CA HIS A 388 -5.07 5.91 6.15
C HIS A 388 -5.22 4.46 5.66
N VAL A 389 -5.25 3.50 6.58
CA VAL A 389 -5.49 2.10 6.23
C VAL A 389 -6.26 1.39 7.33
N ALA A 390 -7.20 0.56 6.91
CA ALA A 390 -7.89 -0.39 7.78
C ALA A 390 -7.72 -1.81 7.22
N ARG A 391 -7.93 -2.81 8.08
CA ARG A 391 -7.95 -4.20 7.65
C ARG A 391 -8.95 -5.05 8.42
N ALA A 392 -9.43 -6.11 7.79
CA ALA A 392 -10.28 -7.14 8.39
C ALA A 392 -9.78 -8.53 7.96
N PRO A 393 -9.81 -9.56 8.83
CA PRO A 393 -9.47 -10.92 8.42
C PRO A 393 -10.47 -11.44 7.37
N ILE A 394 -10.00 -12.08 6.29
CA ILE A 394 -10.87 -12.55 5.19
C ILE A 394 -11.95 -13.52 5.69
N SER A 395 -11.59 -14.36 6.68
CA SER A 395 -12.51 -15.27 7.41
C SER A 395 -13.67 -14.57 8.15
N ARG A 396 -13.71 -13.24 8.21
CA ARG A 396 -14.79 -12.43 8.79
C ARG A 396 -15.67 -11.74 7.73
N LYS A 397 -15.41 -11.93 6.43
CA LYS A 397 -16.26 -11.49 5.31
C LYS A 397 -16.70 -10.02 5.40
N MET A 398 -15.72 -9.13 5.61
CA MET A 398 -15.92 -7.68 5.77
C MET A 398 -16.83 -7.24 6.93
N ALA A 399 -17.21 -8.14 7.86
CA ALA A 399 -18.15 -7.80 8.93
C ALA A 399 -17.65 -6.62 9.80
N PRO A 400 -18.50 -5.60 10.10
CA PRO A 400 -18.12 -4.33 10.74
C PRO A 400 -17.15 -4.42 11.92
N SER A 401 -17.53 -5.19 12.95
CA SER A 401 -16.73 -5.36 14.17
C SER A 401 -15.33 -5.98 13.96
N SER A 402 -15.06 -6.56 12.79
CA SER A 402 -13.77 -7.15 12.45
C SER A 402 -12.74 -6.17 11.89
N TRP A 403 -13.16 -4.98 11.45
CA TRP A 403 -12.25 -3.96 10.93
C TRP A 403 -11.41 -3.31 12.03
N LYS A 404 -10.14 -3.04 11.69
CA LYS A 404 -9.18 -2.33 12.53
C LYS A 404 -8.42 -1.30 11.70
N LYS A 405 -8.48 -0.04 12.11
CA LYS A 405 -7.63 1.05 11.58
C LYS A 405 -6.19 0.90 12.07
N TRP A 406 -5.22 1.35 11.27
CA TRP A 406 -3.83 1.53 11.68
C TRP A 406 -3.67 2.83 12.46
N HIS A 407 -3.19 2.74 13.69
CA HIS A 407 -2.92 3.89 14.54
C HIS A 407 -1.73 3.58 15.47
N ASP A 408 -0.80 4.51 15.56
CA ASP A 408 0.43 4.44 16.36
C ASP A 408 1.19 3.10 16.24
N GLY A 409 1.43 2.65 15.01
CA GLY A 409 2.13 1.38 14.75
C GLY A 409 1.33 0.11 15.11
N THR A 410 0.02 0.24 15.39
CA THR A 410 -0.84 -0.86 15.83
C THR A 410 -2.15 -0.99 15.03
N TRP A 411 -2.74 -2.18 15.10
CA TRP A 411 -4.02 -2.56 14.51
C TRP A 411 -5.07 -2.83 15.60
N GLN A 412 -5.26 -1.88 16.52
CA GLN A 412 -6.18 -2.03 17.67
C GLN A 412 -7.40 -1.11 17.61
N SER A 413 -7.26 0.06 16.97
CA SER A 413 -8.37 1.01 16.77
C SER A 413 -9.50 0.39 15.94
N PRO A 414 -10.79 0.58 16.27
CA PRO A 414 -11.91 0.04 15.48
C PRO A 414 -11.99 0.63 14.07
N GLY A 415 -12.76 -0.01 13.18
CA GLY A 415 -13.07 0.55 11.87
C GLY A 415 -13.96 1.78 11.96
N THR A 416 -15.06 1.70 12.72
CA THR A 416 -16.00 2.81 12.94
C THR A 416 -15.60 3.65 14.16
N GLY A 417 -15.59 4.98 14.01
CA GLY A 417 -15.25 5.93 15.08
C GLY A 417 -13.83 5.81 15.63
N GLY A 418 -12.95 5.09 14.94
CA GLY A 418 -11.61 4.76 15.40
C GLY A 418 -10.59 5.83 15.04
N ALA A 419 -9.67 6.11 15.98
CA ALA A 419 -8.47 6.87 15.68
C ALA A 419 -7.61 6.16 14.60
N GLU A 420 -6.92 6.95 13.80
CA GLU A 420 -6.02 6.50 12.74
C GLU A 420 -4.72 7.27 12.80
N SER A 421 -3.73 6.84 12.05
CA SER A 421 -2.55 7.67 11.75
C SER A 421 -2.50 7.96 10.26
N ASN A 422 -2.06 9.17 9.90
CA ASN A 422 -1.65 9.49 8.55
C ASN A 422 -0.40 8.67 8.20
N ILE A 423 -0.50 7.80 7.20
CA ILE A 423 0.61 7.01 6.66
C ILE A 423 1.42 7.91 5.74
N ILE A 424 2.74 7.89 5.91
CA ILE A 424 3.70 8.64 5.11
C ILE A 424 4.78 7.68 4.61
N PRO A 425 5.56 8.03 3.57
CA PRO A 425 6.75 7.25 3.23
C PRO A 425 7.61 7.08 4.49
N SER A 426 8.13 5.87 4.70
CA SER A 426 9.08 5.55 5.78
C SER A 426 10.52 5.58 5.30
N ASP A 427 10.72 5.36 4.01
CA ASP A 427 12.01 5.40 3.31
C ASP A 427 13.15 4.67 4.03
N GLY A 428 12.79 3.49 4.56
CA GLY A 428 13.65 2.57 5.32
C GLY A 428 13.75 2.92 6.80
N ASN A 429 13.91 4.21 7.10
CA ASN A 429 14.43 4.68 8.38
C ASN A 429 13.39 5.29 9.33
N GLY A 430 12.24 5.71 8.81
CA GLY A 430 11.16 6.38 9.56
C GLY A 430 10.15 5.43 10.20
N THR A 431 9.15 6.02 10.86
CA THR A 431 7.97 5.31 11.40
C THR A 431 7.08 4.73 10.30
N GLY A 432 6.91 5.46 9.20
CA GLY A 432 5.90 5.21 8.17
C GLY A 432 4.53 5.82 8.49
N TYR A 433 4.43 6.60 9.57
CA TYR A 433 3.20 7.28 9.97
C TYR A 433 3.51 8.56 10.78
N THR A 434 2.62 9.55 10.69
CA THR A 434 2.65 10.78 11.50
C THR A 434 2.41 10.42 12.97
N ALA A 435 3.21 10.96 13.89
CA ALA A 435 3.05 10.61 15.30
C ALA A 435 1.73 11.18 15.87
N PRO A 436 1.00 10.47 16.75
CA PRO A 436 -0.31 10.92 17.26
C PRO A 436 -0.31 12.29 17.96
N ALA A 437 0.86 12.78 18.41
CA ALA A 437 1.03 14.11 18.98
C ALA A 437 0.96 15.24 17.93
N ASP A 438 1.23 14.94 16.66
CA ASP A 438 1.40 15.90 15.56
C ASP A 438 0.21 15.89 14.58
N GLU A 439 -0.63 14.85 14.62
CA GLU A 439 -1.89 14.71 13.87
C GLU A 439 -2.86 15.91 14.01
N TYR A 440 -3.82 16.00 13.07
CA TYR A 440 -4.86 17.03 13.06
C TYR A 440 -5.69 17.07 14.34
N LYS A 441 -5.97 18.30 14.83
CA LYS A 441 -6.79 18.57 16.02
C LYS A 441 -7.85 19.64 15.70
N PRO A 442 -9.15 19.35 15.81
CA PRO A 442 -10.24 20.33 15.65
C PRO A 442 -10.17 21.61 16.51
N SER A 443 -9.33 21.63 17.56
CA SER A 443 -9.10 22.77 18.44
C SER A 443 -8.02 23.74 17.95
N THR A 444 -7.25 23.40 16.92
CA THR A 444 -6.24 24.27 16.30
C THR A 444 -6.92 25.33 15.43
N GLY A 445 -6.49 26.60 15.56
CA GLY A 445 -7.05 27.72 14.79
C GLY A 445 -6.22 28.10 13.56
N GLY A 446 -6.81 28.91 12.67
CA GLY A 446 -6.21 29.26 11.38
C GLY A 446 -6.59 28.27 10.28
N LYS A 447 -6.34 28.63 9.02
CA LYS A 447 -6.68 27.78 7.87
C LYS A 447 -5.77 26.56 7.80
N ALA A 448 -6.21 25.51 7.12
CA ALA A 448 -5.47 24.25 6.99
C ALA A 448 -4.00 24.45 6.51
N ALA A 449 -3.77 25.34 5.53
CA ALA A 449 -2.43 25.69 5.07
C ALA A 449 -1.59 26.47 6.11
N ASP A 450 -2.23 27.31 6.94
CA ASP A 450 -1.55 28.02 8.03
C ASP A 450 -1.10 27.03 9.12
N GLN A 451 -1.94 26.04 9.43
CA GLN A 451 -1.66 25.00 10.42
C GLN A 451 -0.48 24.12 9.99
N VAL A 452 -0.42 23.75 8.71
CA VAL A 452 0.72 23.06 8.06
C VAL A 452 1.99 23.92 8.10
N ALA A 453 1.90 25.19 7.71
CA ALA A 453 3.04 26.12 7.73
C ALA A 453 3.62 26.32 9.14
N GLN A 454 2.78 26.23 10.17
CA GLN A 454 3.16 26.31 11.59
C GLN A 454 3.60 24.96 12.19
N GLY A 455 3.45 23.85 11.48
CA GLY A 455 3.76 22.51 12.00
C GLY A 455 2.78 21.99 13.07
N THR A 456 1.54 22.48 13.06
CA THR A 456 0.49 22.10 14.04
C THR A 456 -0.48 21.04 13.51
N MET A 457 -0.27 20.61 12.27
CA MET A 457 -0.97 19.55 11.54
C MET A 457 0.01 18.95 10.50
N PRO A 458 -0.07 17.65 10.15
CA PRO A 458 0.66 17.10 9.01
C PRO A 458 0.27 17.81 7.70
N ASP A 459 1.21 17.86 6.76
CA ASP A 459 0.91 18.22 5.37
C ASP A 459 0.30 17.03 4.61
N ASN A 460 0.02 17.23 3.32
CA ASN A 460 -0.40 16.21 2.37
C ASN A 460 0.51 14.98 2.40
N SER A 461 -0.07 13.78 2.56
CA SER A 461 0.69 12.55 2.42
C SER A 461 1.03 12.26 0.97
N GLN A 462 2.30 11.95 0.71
CA GLN A 462 2.78 11.49 -0.59
C GLN A 462 2.28 10.06 -0.93
N LEU A 463 1.55 9.42 -0.01
CA LEU A 463 0.90 8.12 -0.18
C LEU A 463 -0.63 8.24 -0.31
N THR A 464 -1.20 9.42 -0.53
CA THR A 464 -2.66 9.57 -0.54
C THR A 464 -3.31 8.83 -1.73
N VAL A 465 -4.41 8.12 -1.45
CA VAL A 465 -5.16 7.24 -2.34
C VAL A 465 -4.24 6.20 -3.00
N MET A 466 -3.60 5.39 -2.14
CA MET A 466 -2.68 4.33 -2.53
C MET A 466 -3.36 3.12 -3.19
N ASN A 467 -2.99 2.87 -4.44
CA ASN A 467 -3.43 1.73 -5.25
C ASN A 467 -2.31 0.69 -5.24
N ILE A 468 -2.59 -0.56 -4.88
CA ILE A 468 -1.56 -1.54 -4.45
C ILE A 468 -1.68 -2.89 -5.18
N THR A 469 -0.54 -3.52 -5.45
CA THR A 469 -0.46 -4.91 -5.94
C THR A 469 0.78 -5.63 -5.37
N TRP A 470 0.78 -6.96 -5.40
CA TRP A 470 1.99 -7.76 -5.14
C TRP A 470 2.78 -7.97 -6.43
N ASN A 471 4.00 -7.43 -6.49
CA ASN A 471 4.89 -7.67 -7.62
C ASN A 471 5.65 -8.99 -7.41
N ALA A 472 5.33 -9.99 -8.23
CA ALA A 472 5.91 -11.33 -8.14
C ALA A 472 7.39 -11.39 -8.53
N TYR A 473 7.88 -10.45 -9.34
CA TYR A 473 9.29 -10.36 -9.73
C TYR A 473 10.14 -9.77 -8.60
N LEU A 474 9.69 -8.67 -8.00
CA LEU A 474 10.38 -7.99 -6.90
C LEU A 474 10.18 -8.69 -5.54
N GLY A 475 9.14 -9.53 -5.40
CA GLY A 475 8.80 -10.17 -4.13
C GLY A 475 8.37 -9.17 -3.05
N LYS A 476 7.67 -8.10 -3.46
CA LYS A 476 7.24 -6.99 -2.60
C LYS A 476 5.84 -6.54 -2.98
N TYR A 477 5.13 -5.91 -2.04
CA TYR A 477 3.98 -5.09 -2.37
C TYR A 477 4.49 -3.78 -2.99
N ILE A 478 3.93 -3.38 -4.13
CA ILE A 478 4.16 -2.08 -4.74
C ILE A 478 2.87 -1.25 -4.69
N GLY A 479 3.01 0.06 -4.57
CA GLY A 479 1.90 1.01 -4.53
C GLY A 479 2.18 2.25 -5.38
N THR A 480 1.12 2.86 -5.91
CA THR A 480 1.15 4.17 -6.54
C THR A 480 0.03 5.04 -5.96
N PRO A 481 0.33 6.27 -5.50
CA PRO A 481 -0.67 7.20 -4.97
C PRO A 481 -1.44 7.90 -6.11
N GLN A 482 -2.45 8.67 -5.71
CA GLN A 482 -3.01 9.79 -6.48
C GLN A 482 -2.08 11.00 -6.37
N ASN A 483 -1.98 11.80 -7.43
CA ASN A 483 -0.99 12.88 -7.49
C ASN A 483 -1.59 14.23 -7.08
N ASN A 484 -2.01 14.31 -5.82
CA ASN A 484 -2.79 15.43 -5.27
C ASN A 484 -2.09 16.79 -5.41
N ILE A 485 -0.75 16.84 -5.38
CA ILE A 485 0.02 18.07 -5.59
C ILE A 485 -0.11 18.56 -7.04
N ALA A 486 -0.09 17.64 -8.02
CA ALA A 486 -0.29 17.97 -9.41
C ALA A 486 -1.74 18.44 -9.69
N GLN A 487 -2.74 17.74 -9.14
CA GLN A 487 -4.15 18.13 -9.21
C GLN A 487 -4.38 19.54 -8.62
N ALA A 488 -3.96 19.76 -7.38
CA ALA A 488 -4.14 21.03 -6.67
C ALA A 488 -3.38 22.23 -7.31
N THR A 489 -2.41 21.97 -8.20
CA THR A 489 -1.69 23.00 -8.96
C THR A 489 -2.13 23.09 -10.42
N ASN A 490 -3.06 22.24 -10.89
CA ASN A 490 -3.39 22.03 -12.30
C ASN A 490 -2.13 21.84 -13.16
N THR A 491 -1.24 20.93 -12.71
CA THR A 491 -0.05 20.49 -13.45
C THR A 491 -0.06 18.97 -13.58
N LYS A 492 0.95 18.40 -14.25
CA LYS A 492 1.24 16.95 -14.23
C LYS A 492 2.62 16.72 -13.61
N SER A 493 2.93 15.51 -13.18
CA SER A 493 4.32 15.12 -12.84
C SER A 493 4.54 13.61 -13.02
N PRO A 494 5.81 13.16 -13.10
CA PRO A 494 6.16 11.75 -13.09
C PRO A 494 5.44 10.97 -11.99
N LEU A 495 4.94 9.79 -12.32
CA LEU A 495 4.26 8.91 -11.37
C LEU A 495 5.29 8.21 -10.47
N HIS A 496 5.22 8.41 -9.16
CA HIS A 496 6.07 7.75 -8.16
C HIS A 496 5.54 6.36 -7.79
N PHE A 497 6.46 5.40 -7.65
CA PHE A 497 6.19 4.09 -7.10
C PHE A 497 6.83 3.92 -5.72
N TYR A 498 6.07 3.31 -4.82
CA TYR A 498 6.52 2.93 -3.49
C TYR A 498 6.51 1.41 -3.34
N ALA A 499 7.38 0.87 -2.49
CA ALA A 499 7.39 -0.55 -2.16
C ALA A 499 7.43 -0.81 -0.65
N THR A 500 6.86 -1.94 -0.22
CA THR A 500 7.01 -2.49 1.14
C THR A 500 7.08 -4.02 1.09
N ASP A 501 7.81 -4.59 2.05
CA ASP A 501 7.88 -6.03 2.28
C ASP A 501 6.66 -6.57 3.05
N ASP A 502 5.93 -5.72 3.79
CA ASP A 502 4.87 -6.18 4.70
C ASP A 502 3.82 -5.10 5.01
N LEU A 503 2.60 -5.31 4.48
CA LEU A 503 1.41 -4.48 4.75
C LEU A 503 1.02 -4.42 6.24
N ALA A 504 1.51 -5.32 7.09
CA ALA A 504 1.27 -5.23 8.54
C ALA A 504 2.09 -4.12 9.24
N THR A 505 3.10 -3.56 8.57
CA THR A 505 4.01 -2.52 9.11
C THR A 505 3.84 -1.14 8.51
N GLN A 506 3.21 -1.04 7.32
CA GLN A 506 3.06 0.21 6.55
C GLN A 506 4.38 0.95 6.24
N LYS A 507 5.52 0.24 6.26
CA LYS A 507 6.83 0.82 5.92
C LYS A 507 7.08 0.90 4.42
N TRP A 508 6.44 1.86 3.78
CA TRP A 508 6.65 2.19 2.36
C TRP A 508 7.97 2.92 2.12
N GLN A 509 8.60 2.70 0.98
CA GLN A 509 9.82 3.38 0.54
C GLN A 509 9.67 3.84 -0.91
N ASP A 510 10.10 5.04 -1.25
CA ASP A 510 10.17 5.46 -2.66
C ASP A 510 11.23 4.61 -3.38
N ILE A 511 10.81 3.97 -4.49
CA ILE A 511 11.69 3.17 -5.36
C ILE A 511 11.98 3.85 -6.71
N GLY A 512 11.32 4.96 -7.00
CA GLY A 512 11.51 5.81 -8.17
C GLY A 512 10.21 6.18 -8.87
N SER A 513 10.31 7.12 -9.81
CA SER A 513 9.20 7.56 -10.66
C SER A 513 9.46 7.27 -12.14
N VAL A 514 8.40 7.11 -12.93
CA VAL A 514 8.48 7.03 -14.41
C VAL A 514 8.41 8.42 -15.03
N ALA A 515 9.52 8.91 -15.56
CA ALA A 515 9.64 10.26 -16.11
C ALA A 515 8.81 10.48 -17.39
N GLU A 516 8.52 9.38 -18.10
CA GLU A 516 7.82 9.32 -19.37
C GLU A 516 6.29 9.19 -19.24
N ASN A 517 5.76 9.08 -18.02
CA ASN A 517 4.32 9.09 -17.77
C ASN A 517 4.01 10.14 -16.69
N GLN A 518 3.58 11.32 -17.13
CA GLN A 518 3.32 12.48 -16.29
C GLN A 518 1.82 12.76 -16.23
N ASN A 519 1.22 12.56 -15.06
CA ASN A 519 -0.22 12.69 -14.86
C ASN A 519 -0.54 13.39 -13.53
N ALA A 520 -1.82 13.70 -13.33
CA ALA A 520 -2.38 14.13 -12.05
C ALA A 520 -3.43 13.12 -11.52
N SER A 521 -4.13 12.42 -12.43
CA SER A 521 -4.72 11.09 -12.24
C SER A 521 -5.58 10.88 -11.00
N TRP A 522 -6.91 11.03 -11.12
CA TRP A 522 -7.83 10.83 -9.98
C TRP A 522 -7.94 9.35 -9.60
N TYR A 523 -8.22 8.46 -10.56
CA TYR A 523 -8.39 7.03 -10.31
C TYR A 523 -7.30 6.18 -10.98
N ARG A 524 -6.83 5.13 -10.30
CA ARG A 524 -5.76 4.25 -10.78
C ARG A 524 -5.97 2.80 -10.34
N TRP A 525 -5.44 1.86 -11.10
CA TRP A 525 -5.34 0.45 -10.72
C TRP A 525 -4.20 -0.22 -11.51
N PHE A 526 -3.86 -1.44 -11.10
CA PHE A 526 -2.88 -2.27 -11.79
C PHE A 526 -3.55 -3.46 -12.46
N LEU A 527 -2.99 -3.93 -13.57
CA LEU A 527 -3.26 -5.27 -14.12
C LEU A 527 -1.98 -5.96 -14.54
N ASP A 528 -1.94 -7.28 -14.34
CA ASP A 528 -0.95 -8.16 -14.96
C ASP A 528 -1.11 -8.10 -16.49
N SER A 529 -0.07 -7.71 -17.23
CA SER A 529 -0.14 -7.42 -18.67
C SER A 529 -0.42 -8.64 -19.55
N GLU A 530 0.08 -9.81 -19.13
CA GLU A 530 -0.11 -11.10 -19.82
C GLU A 530 -1.53 -11.67 -19.67
N THR A 531 -2.20 -11.45 -18.53
CA THR A 531 -3.54 -12.01 -18.27
C THR A 531 -4.67 -11.00 -18.38
N LYS A 532 -4.45 -9.77 -17.92
CA LYS A 532 -5.44 -8.69 -17.86
C LYS A 532 -6.72 -9.09 -17.14
N THR A 533 -6.61 -10.01 -16.17
CA THR A 533 -7.73 -10.53 -15.36
C THR A 533 -7.49 -10.49 -13.86
N THR A 534 -6.34 -9.96 -13.41
CA THR A 534 -6.03 -9.77 -12.00
C THR A 534 -5.24 -8.50 -11.76
N SER A 535 -5.60 -7.80 -10.69
CA SER A 535 -4.89 -6.66 -10.11
C SER A 535 -4.08 -7.05 -8.87
N SER A 536 -4.36 -8.20 -8.27
CA SER A 536 -3.82 -8.58 -6.96
C SER A 536 -2.34 -8.97 -6.99
N VAL A 537 -1.87 -9.45 -8.14
CA VAL A 537 -0.49 -9.88 -8.40
C VAL A 537 -0.10 -9.50 -9.82
N VAL A 538 1.13 -9.01 -10.02
CA VAL A 538 1.68 -8.64 -11.33
C VAL A 538 3.14 -9.09 -11.52
N GLY A 539 3.60 -9.12 -12.79
CA GLY A 539 4.99 -9.44 -13.16
C GLY A 539 5.99 -8.28 -13.06
N ARG A 540 7.15 -8.44 -13.68
CA ARG A 540 8.21 -7.43 -13.87
C ARG A 540 7.72 -6.25 -14.69
N THR A 541 6.89 -6.53 -15.70
CA THR A 541 6.19 -5.56 -16.53
C THR A 541 4.69 -5.72 -16.30
N PHE A 542 3.98 -4.61 -16.11
CA PHE A 542 2.56 -4.60 -15.75
C PHE A 542 1.88 -3.30 -16.16
N ARG A 543 0.57 -3.32 -16.35
CA ARG A 543 -0.19 -2.11 -16.70
C ARG A 543 -0.48 -1.28 -15.46
N SER A 544 -0.14 0.01 -15.49
CA SER A 544 -0.67 1.02 -14.58
C SER A 544 -1.73 1.84 -15.32
N TYR A 545 -2.97 1.78 -14.86
CA TYR A 545 -4.10 2.52 -15.41
C TYR A 545 -4.27 3.89 -14.74
N CYS A 546 -4.94 4.78 -15.45
CA CYS A 546 -5.38 6.09 -15.00
C CYS A 546 -6.81 6.37 -15.52
N SER A 547 -7.60 7.14 -14.76
CA SER A 547 -8.79 7.83 -15.24
C SER A 547 -8.87 9.24 -14.63
N PHE A 548 -9.23 10.19 -15.50
CA PHE A 548 -9.20 11.65 -15.36
C PHE A 548 -7.81 12.24 -15.08
N GLU A 549 -7.48 13.33 -15.78
CA GLU A 549 -6.17 14.00 -15.71
C GLU A 549 -4.94 13.08 -15.93
N CYS A 550 -5.05 12.13 -16.87
CA CYS A 550 -3.94 11.28 -17.30
C CYS A 550 -2.95 12.04 -18.20
N ASP A 551 -1.91 11.37 -18.73
CA ASP A 551 -0.87 12.05 -19.51
C ASP A 551 -1.39 12.49 -20.90
N THR A 552 -1.94 11.56 -21.68
CA THR A 552 -2.39 11.81 -23.06
C THR A 552 -3.91 11.78 -23.23
N TYR A 553 -4.62 10.87 -22.56
CA TYR A 553 -6.06 10.64 -22.76
C TYR A 553 -6.90 10.95 -21.50
N THR A 554 -8.23 10.87 -21.59
CA THR A 554 -9.12 10.98 -20.40
C THR A 554 -9.01 9.75 -19.50
N GLY A 555 -8.84 8.58 -20.11
CA GLY A 555 -8.45 7.34 -19.44
C GLY A 555 -7.39 6.64 -20.27
N GLU A 556 -6.38 6.06 -19.62
CA GLU A 556 -5.27 5.38 -20.31
C GLU A 556 -4.63 4.31 -19.42
N TYR A 557 -3.73 3.52 -20.01
CA TYR A 557 -2.70 2.80 -19.26
C TYR A 557 -1.33 2.91 -19.94
N ALA A 558 -0.29 2.68 -19.18
CA ALA A 558 1.05 2.40 -19.68
C ALA A 558 1.56 1.07 -19.11
N ASP A 559 2.30 0.29 -19.92
CA ASP A 559 3.06 -0.85 -19.43
C ASP A 559 4.30 -0.34 -18.69
N ILE A 560 4.29 -0.43 -17.37
CA ILE A 560 5.38 -0.05 -16.48
C ILE A 560 6.29 -1.26 -16.27
N THR A 561 7.60 -1.05 -16.37
CA THR A 561 8.61 -2.03 -15.99
C THR A 561 9.43 -1.51 -14.82
N ILE A 562 9.66 -2.37 -13.81
CA ILE A 562 10.53 -2.06 -12.66
C ILE A 562 11.65 -3.10 -12.62
N ASP A 563 12.90 -2.65 -12.83
CA ASP A 563 14.09 -3.48 -12.74
C ASP A 563 15.01 -3.07 -11.59
N PRO A 564 15.56 -4.02 -10.81
CA PRO A 564 16.65 -3.73 -9.89
C PRO A 564 17.98 -3.61 -10.63
N LYS A 565 18.83 -2.69 -10.17
CA LYS A 565 20.18 -2.48 -10.73
C LYS A 565 21.16 -3.60 -10.38
N SER A 566 20.89 -4.36 -9.31
CA SER A 566 21.59 -5.61 -9.04
C SER A 566 20.62 -6.79 -8.93
N LYS A 567 21.04 -7.95 -9.45
CA LYS A 567 20.32 -9.22 -9.29
C LYS A 567 20.29 -9.71 -7.83
N THR A 568 21.05 -9.08 -6.94
CA THR A 568 21.00 -9.34 -5.49
C THR A 568 19.82 -8.65 -4.78
N ASP A 569 19.17 -7.66 -5.40
CA ASP A 569 17.97 -7.01 -4.86
C ASP A 569 16.67 -7.76 -5.23
N LEU A 570 16.78 -8.86 -5.99
CA LEU A 570 15.69 -9.79 -6.28
C LEU A 570 15.55 -10.86 -5.17
N PRO A 571 14.33 -11.35 -4.90
CA PRO A 571 14.12 -12.47 -3.99
C PRO A 571 14.78 -13.74 -4.52
N ALA A 572 15.25 -14.61 -3.62
CA ALA A 572 15.81 -15.91 -3.98
C ALA A 572 14.75 -16.76 -4.70
N SER A 573 14.99 -17.06 -5.98
CA SER A 573 13.99 -17.75 -6.81
C SER A 573 13.69 -19.16 -6.29
N PRO A 574 12.41 -19.56 -6.17
CA PRO A 574 12.04 -20.93 -5.89
C PRO A 574 12.33 -21.87 -7.07
N ALA A 575 12.65 -21.35 -8.26
CA ALA A 575 13.15 -22.14 -9.38
C ALA A 575 14.65 -22.43 -9.21
N GLY A 576 15.01 -23.72 -9.16
CA GLY A 576 16.38 -24.19 -8.97
C GLY A 576 16.77 -25.30 -9.94
N SER A 577 18.08 -25.61 -10.01
CA SER A 577 18.61 -26.67 -10.87
C SER A 577 18.23 -28.09 -10.42
N LYS A 578 17.74 -28.25 -9.18
CA LYS A 578 17.25 -29.51 -8.61
C LYS A 578 15.73 -29.61 -8.81
N ALA A 579 15.25 -30.76 -9.27
CA ALA A 579 13.83 -31.06 -9.29
C ALA A 579 13.29 -31.26 -7.86
N GLN A 580 12.11 -30.72 -7.58
CA GLN A 580 11.52 -30.61 -6.24
C GLN A 580 10.29 -31.52 -6.08
N GLN A 581 9.84 -31.74 -4.85
CA GLN A 581 8.56 -32.40 -4.56
C GLN A 581 7.51 -31.37 -4.10
N ILE A 582 6.36 -31.37 -4.76
CA ILE A 582 5.19 -30.54 -4.43
C ILE A 582 4.23 -31.43 -3.61
N LYS A 583 3.90 -31.04 -2.37
CA LYS A 583 3.13 -31.86 -1.42
C LYS A 583 2.04 -31.08 -0.69
N ALA A 584 0.82 -31.63 -0.71
CA ALA A 584 -0.31 -31.10 0.04
C ALA A 584 -0.04 -31.10 1.55
N ALA A 585 -0.79 -30.30 2.30
CA ALA A 585 -0.65 -30.19 3.76
C ALA A 585 -0.82 -31.53 4.50
N ASN A 586 -1.60 -32.45 3.92
CA ASN A 586 -1.76 -33.85 4.39
C ASN A 586 -0.56 -34.77 4.10
N GLY A 587 0.43 -34.31 3.33
CA GLY A 587 1.64 -35.05 2.93
C GLY A 587 1.59 -35.71 1.55
N GLU A 588 0.44 -35.73 0.87
CA GLU A 588 0.29 -36.33 -0.47
C GLU A 588 1.08 -35.54 -1.52
N ALA A 589 1.86 -36.24 -2.35
CA ALA A 589 2.74 -35.63 -3.34
C ALA A 589 2.08 -35.61 -4.73
N LEU A 590 2.18 -34.47 -5.41
CA LEU A 590 1.77 -34.34 -6.81
C LEU A 590 2.66 -35.24 -7.69
N SER A 591 2.05 -36.15 -8.45
CA SER A 591 2.75 -37.16 -9.27
C SER A 591 2.15 -37.30 -10.66
N LEU A 592 2.97 -37.56 -11.67
CA LEU A 592 2.47 -38.01 -12.98
C LEU A 592 1.96 -39.46 -12.89
N PRO A 593 0.96 -39.87 -13.69
CA PRO A 593 0.58 -41.28 -13.79
C PRO A 593 1.77 -42.16 -14.17
N GLY A 594 2.14 -43.08 -13.26
CA GLY A 594 3.29 -43.99 -13.43
C GLY A 594 4.63 -43.45 -12.92
N ASP A 595 4.76 -42.15 -12.62
CA ASP A 595 5.99 -41.61 -12.03
C ASP A 595 6.08 -41.91 -10.53
N ARG A 596 7.09 -42.70 -10.14
CA ARG A 596 7.41 -43.00 -8.74
C ARG A 596 8.41 -42.01 -8.13
N THR A 597 8.97 -41.08 -8.90
CA THR A 597 9.94 -40.10 -8.39
C THR A 597 9.27 -38.89 -7.76
N GLN A 598 8.08 -38.51 -8.25
CA GLN A 598 7.28 -37.36 -7.80
C GLN A 598 8.04 -36.03 -7.95
N LYS A 599 8.90 -35.94 -8.97
CA LYS A 599 9.86 -34.85 -9.16
C LYS A 599 9.43 -33.89 -10.27
N TRP A 600 9.31 -32.62 -9.90
CA TRP A 600 8.94 -31.54 -10.81
C TRP A 600 10.10 -30.58 -11.01
N LYS A 601 10.37 -30.21 -12.27
CA LYS A 601 11.31 -29.14 -12.61
C LYS A 601 10.58 -27.80 -12.55
N VAL A 602 10.95 -26.97 -11.58
CA VAL A 602 10.49 -25.57 -11.49
C VAL A 602 11.46 -24.70 -12.29
N THR A 603 10.97 -23.96 -13.28
CA THR A 603 11.79 -23.09 -14.14
C THR A 603 11.23 -21.67 -14.16
N SER A 604 12.00 -20.67 -13.72
CA SER A 604 11.59 -19.26 -13.74
C SER A 604 11.38 -18.77 -15.18
N THR A 605 10.39 -17.91 -15.39
CA THR A 605 10.15 -17.23 -16.68
C THR A 605 10.95 -15.94 -16.81
N GLY A 606 11.58 -15.46 -15.74
CA GLY A 606 12.24 -14.16 -15.65
C GLY A 606 11.31 -13.01 -15.19
N ASP A 607 10.03 -13.31 -14.96
CA ASP A 607 8.95 -12.34 -14.72
C ASP A 607 8.32 -12.49 -13.32
N GLY A 608 9.02 -13.14 -12.38
CA GLY A 608 8.50 -13.56 -11.07
C GLY A 608 7.70 -14.87 -11.09
N PHE A 609 7.13 -15.22 -12.24
CA PHE A 609 6.44 -16.48 -12.47
C PHE A 609 7.41 -17.63 -12.84
N CYS A 610 6.87 -18.85 -12.86
CA CYS A 610 7.60 -20.06 -13.22
C CYS A 610 6.68 -21.08 -13.94
N THR A 611 7.31 -21.98 -14.70
CA THR A 611 6.66 -23.21 -15.18
C THR A 611 7.01 -24.37 -14.26
N VAL A 612 6.04 -25.27 -14.05
CA VAL A 612 6.17 -26.49 -13.25
C VAL A 612 6.06 -27.68 -14.20
N THR A 613 7.18 -28.33 -14.51
CA THR A 613 7.28 -29.31 -15.61
C THR A 613 7.59 -30.72 -15.09
N GLY A 614 6.85 -31.70 -15.59
CA GLY A 614 7.01 -33.11 -15.23
C GLY A 614 8.28 -33.75 -15.81
N SER A 615 8.62 -34.95 -15.36
CA SER A 615 9.75 -35.74 -15.87
C SER A 615 9.62 -36.13 -17.36
N ASP A 616 8.40 -36.07 -17.91
CA ASP A 616 8.07 -36.28 -19.32
C ASP A 616 8.16 -34.99 -20.17
N GLY A 617 8.61 -33.88 -19.58
CA GLY A 617 8.77 -32.59 -20.26
C GLY A 617 7.47 -31.80 -20.47
N ARG A 618 6.33 -32.24 -19.92
CA ARG A 618 5.04 -31.53 -20.03
C ARG A 618 4.82 -30.55 -18.87
N PRO A 619 4.43 -29.29 -19.14
CA PRO A 619 4.13 -28.31 -18.10
C PRO A 619 2.74 -28.54 -17.48
N LEU A 620 2.62 -28.33 -16.17
CA LEU A 620 1.35 -28.29 -15.44
C LEU A 620 0.56 -27.04 -15.83
N ARG A 621 -0.73 -27.19 -16.17
CA ARG A 621 -1.56 -26.08 -16.67
C ARG A 621 -3.04 -26.19 -16.29
N VAL A 622 -3.73 -25.06 -16.23
CA VAL A 622 -5.19 -24.99 -16.31
C VAL A 622 -5.66 -25.02 -17.78
N ALA A 623 -6.96 -25.19 -18.00
CA ALA A 623 -7.57 -24.94 -19.30
C ALA A 623 -7.60 -23.45 -19.65
N ASP A 624 -7.86 -23.12 -20.91
CA ASP A 624 -8.04 -21.75 -21.38
C ASP A 624 -9.54 -21.38 -21.32
N GLY A 625 -9.86 -20.09 -21.14
CA GLY A 625 -11.23 -19.61 -20.95
C GLY A 625 -11.82 -19.87 -19.56
N THR A 626 -13.13 -19.67 -19.41
CA THR A 626 -13.85 -19.76 -18.13
C THR A 626 -13.65 -21.11 -17.43
N GLY A 627 -13.62 -22.21 -18.18
CA GLY A 627 -13.42 -23.56 -17.65
C GLY A 627 -12.08 -23.80 -16.94
N GLY A 628 -11.06 -22.95 -17.17
CA GLY A 628 -9.81 -22.96 -16.41
C GLY A 628 -9.78 -22.01 -15.21
N ARG A 629 -10.73 -21.08 -15.13
CA ARG A 629 -10.88 -20.08 -14.05
C ARG A 629 -12.00 -20.39 -13.07
N ALA A 630 -12.89 -21.34 -13.40
CA ALA A 630 -13.90 -21.84 -12.50
C ALA A 630 -13.29 -22.51 -11.26
N TRP A 631 -13.96 -22.40 -10.12
CA TRP A 631 -13.47 -23.05 -8.90
C TRP A 631 -13.66 -24.56 -9.00
N GLY A 632 -12.63 -25.33 -8.62
CA GLY A 632 -12.58 -26.77 -8.85
C GLY A 632 -12.20 -27.17 -10.29
N ALA A 633 -11.68 -26.25 -11.11
CA ALA A 633 -11.24 -26.57 -12.47
C ALA A 633 -10.14 -27.65 -12.45
N ALA A 634 -10.23 -28.59 -13.40
CA ALA A 634 -9.30 -29.70 -13.52
C ALA A 634 -7.95 -29.21 -14.05
N VAL A 635 -6.86 -29.64 -13.39
CA VAL A 635 -5.49 -29.33 -13.80
C VAL A 635 -4.98 -30.42 -14.74
N SER A 636 -4.20 -30.02 -15.75
CA SER A 636 -3.79 -30.86 -16.87
C SER A 636 -2.32 -30.70 -17.21
N LEU A 637 -1.84 -31.51 -18.16
CA LEU A 637 -0.48 -31.44 -18.69
C LEU A 637 -0.51 -30.88 -20.12
N GLY A 638 0.31 -29.87 -20.40
CA GLY A 638 0.51 -29.32 -21.72
C GLY A 638 1.27 -30.26 -22.67
N LYS A 639 1.56 -29.77 -23.88
CA LYS A 639 2.45 -30.49 -24.81
C LYS A 639 3.90 -30.40 -24.33
N ALA A 640 4.68 -31.46 -24.51
CA ALA A 640 6.09 -31.44 -24.15
C ALA A 640 6.84 -30.41 -25.02
N GLY A 641 7.71 -29.61 -24.41
CA GLY A 641 8.42 -28.53 -25.10
C GLY A 641 7.55 -27.35 -25.55
N ALA A 642 6.31 -27.23 -25.07
CA ALA A 642 5.52 -26.02 -25.26
C ALA A 642 6.21 -24.80 -24.61
N LYS A 643 6.05 -23.62 -25.23
CA LYS A 643 6.42 -22.35 -24.59
C LYS A 643 5.54 -22.11 -23.36
N ALA A 644 6.06 -21.34 -22.41
CA ALA A 644 5.27 -20.82 -21.30
C ALA A 644 4.14 -19.91 -21.81
N SER A 645 3.08 -19.82 -21.01
CA SER A 645 1.92 -18.95 -21.18
C SER A 645 1.19 -18.86 -19.85
N ALA A 646 0.38 -17.83 -19.62
CA ALA A 646 -0.29 -17.63 -18.34
C ALA A 646 -1.13 -18.84 -17.83
N THR A 647 -1.66 -19.69 -18.71
CA THR A 647 -2.38 -20.92 -18.30
C THR A 647 -1.45 -22.05 -17.82
N SER A 648 -0.15 -21.98 -18.11
CA SER A 648 0.91 -22.91 -17.65
C SER A 648 1.91 -22.29 -16.68
N GLU A 649 1.76 -21.00 -16.37
CA GLU A 649 2.58 -20.25 -15.43
C GLU A 649 1.96 -20.19 -14.02
N TRP A 650 2.84 -20.19 -13.03
CA TRP A 650 2.50 -20.21 -11.62
C TRP A 650 3.47 -19.33 -10.83
N TYR A 651 3.04 -18.79 -9.69
CA TYR A 651 3.94 -18.20 -8.70
C TYR A 651 3.77 -18.88 -7.34
N PHE A 652 4.78 -18.76 -6.48
CA PHE A 652 4.77 -19.30 -5.13
C PHE A 652 4.42 -18.18 -4.14
N GLN A 653 3.15 -18.08 -3.77
CA GLN A 653 2.71 -17.19 -2.70
C GLN A 653 3.25 -17.72 -1.37
N GLN A 654 4.18 -17.00 -0.73
CA GLN A 654 4.62 -17.34 0.62
C GLN A 654 3.52 -16.99 1.62
N ILE A 655 3.16 -17.92 2.49
CA ILE A 655 2.12 -17.68 3.49
C ILE A 655 2.76 -17.06 4.73
N VAL A 656 2.24 -15.92 5.18
CA VAL A 656 2.75 -15.16 6.32
C VAL A 656 1.72 -15.11 7.45
N LYS A 657 2.18 -15.20 8.69
CA LYS A 657 1.37 -14.94 9.87
C LYS A 657 1.52 -13.48 10.25
N SER A 658 0.57 -12.65 9.84
CA SER A 658 0.50 -11.25 10.28
C SER A 658 0.11 -11.15 11.77
N PRO A 659 0.74 -10.26 12.56
CA PRO A 659 0.42 -10.10 13.97
C PRO A 659 -0.88 -9.33 14.17
N ALA A 660 -1.74 -9.80 15.09
CA ALA A 660 -3.04 -9.19 15.36
C ALA A 660 -2.97 -7.78 15.98
N LYS A 661 -1.85 -7.42 16.63
CA LYS A 661 -1.67 -6.12 17.31
C LYS A 661 -0.79 -5.12 16.56
N GLY A 662 0.31 -5.56 15.95
CA GLY A 662 1.31 -4.68 15.34
C GLY A 662 2.68 -5.37 15.20
N GLY A 663 3.62 -4.71 14.53
CA GLY A 663 4.92 -5.28 14.16
C GLY A 663 4.87 -6.14 12.89
N ALA A 664 6.00 -6.77 12.55
CA ALA A 664 6.16 -7.50 11.30
C ALA A 664 5.48 -8.89 11.28
N SER A 665 4.89 -9.21 10.13
CA SER A 665 4.45 -10.53 9.69
C SER A 665 5.59 -11.54 9.66
N LYS A 666 5.29 -12.82 9.92
CA LYS A 666 6.30 -13.89 9.95
C LYS A 666 6.00 -14.96 8.92
N ALA A 667 6.94 -15.20 8.01
CA ALA A 667 6.85 -16.30 7.05
C ALA A 667 6.62 -17.65 7.77
N THR A 668 5.66 -18.43 7.30
CA THR A 668 5.30 -19.73 7.89
C THR A 668 6.17 -20.88 7.38
N GLY A 669 7.00 -20.63 6.37
CA GLY A 669 7.67 -21.66 5.56
C GLY A 669 6.73 -22.43 4.61
N THR A 670 5.43 -22.15 4.63
CA THR A 670 4.43 -22.71 3.72
C THR A 670 4.23 -21.79 2.52
N TYR A 671 3.94 -22.38 1.36
CA TYR A 671 3.61 -21.67 0.12
C TYR A 671 2.32 -22.22 -0.47
N ARG A 672 1.59 -21.39 -1.23
CA ARG A 672 0.61 -21.83 -2.23
C ARG A 672 1.23 -21.69 -3.61
N LEU A 673 1.07 -22.71 -4.46
CA LEU A 673 1.33 -22.58 -5.90
C LEU A 673 0.06 -22.03 -6.56
N VAL A 674 0.11 -20.80 -7.08
CA VAL A 674 -1.05 -20.09 -7.65
C VAL A 674 -0.84 -19.87 -9.14
N ASN A 675 -1.82 -20.22 -9.98
CA ASN A 675 -1.73 -20.07 -11.43
C ASN A 675 -1.99 -18.62 -11.85
N ARG A 676 -1.17 -18.11 -12.80
CA ARG A 676 -1.26 -16.72 -13.30
C ARG A 676 -2.62 -16.40 -13.92
N TYR A 677 -3.07 -17.21 -14.88
CA TYR A 677 -4.33 -16.97 -15.63
C TYR A 677 -5.62 -17.01 -14.81
N SER A 678 -5.71 -17.92 -13.85
CA SER A 678 -6.92 -18.10 -13.04
C SER A 678 -6.90 -17.33 -11.71
N GLY A 679 -5.73 -16.94 -11.21
CA GLY A 679 -5.58 -16.41 -9.85
C GLY A 679 -5.90 -17.44 -8.76
N LEU A 680 -6.07 -18.73 -9.10
CA LEU A 680 -6.46 -19.78 -8.16
C LEU A 680 -5.25 -20.60 -7.69
N ALA A 681 -5.31 -21.06 -6.44
CA ALA A 681 -4.32 -21.95 -5.84
C ALA A 681 -4.51 -23.40 -6.31
N LEU A 682 -3.40 -24.12 -6.45
CA LEU A 682 -3.40 -25.57 -6.66
C LEU A 682 -3.83 -26.28 -5.37
N SER A 683 -4.82 -27.16 -5.48
CA SER A 683 -5.45 -27.89 -4.37
C SER A 683 -5.80 -29.33 -4.77
N LEU A 684 -6.39 -30.07 -3.83
CA LEU A 684 -7.00 -31.38 -4.04
C LEU A 684 -8.53 -31.25 -3.87
N ASP A 685 -9.31 -32.09 -4.54
CA ASP A 685 -10.74 -32.22 -4.26
C ASP A 685 -11.02 -33.27 -3.17
N ARG A 686 -12.29 -33.44 -2.77
CA ARG A 686 -12.72 -34.42 -1.75
C ARG A 686 -12.45 -35.90 -2.12
N HIS A 687 -11.94 -36.18 -3.32
CA HIS A 687 -11.60 -37.51 -3.83
C HIS A 687 -10.08 -37.61 -4.12
N GLY A 688 -9.26 -36.66 -3.68
CA GLY A 688 -7.81 -36.64 -3.87
C GLY A 688 -7.36 -36.21 -5.28
N ARG A 689 -8.23 -35.61 -6.10
CA ARG A 689 -7.90 -35.20 -7.47
C ARG A 689 -7.39 -33.78 -7.51
N THR A 690 -6.30 -33.52 -8.25
CA THR A 690 -5.72 -32.18 -8.39
C THR A 690 -6.66 -31.22 -9.13
N VAL A 691 -7.00 -30.11 -8.48
CA VAL A 691 -7.89 -29.05 -8.99
C VAL A 691 -7.36 -27.66 -8.60
N THR A 692 -7.98 -26.60 -9.11
CA THR A 692 -7.79 -25.24 -8.59
C THR A 692 -8.85 -24.85 -7.56
N ALA A 693 -8.51 -23.98 -6.62
CA ALA A 693 -9.42 -23.43 -5.61
C ALA A 693 -9.10 -21.95 -5.29
N PRO A 694 -10.06 -21.16 -4.75
CA PRO A 694 -9.76 -19.86 -4.16
C PRO A 694 -8.66 -19.97 -3.11
N GLN A 695 -7.80 -18.95 -3.05
CA GLN A 695 -6.57 -18.98 -2.26
C GLN A 695 -6.88 -19.06 -0.75
N ASP A 696 -8.00 -18.48 -0.33
CA ASP A 696 -8.49 -18.35 1.05
C ASP A 696 -9.34 -19.55 1.55
N MET A 697 -9.56 -20.58 0.72
CA MET A 697 -10.16 -21.84 1.20
C MET A 697 -9.28 -22.55 2.24
N ASP A 698 -9.95 -23.29 3.14
CA ASP A 698 -9.34 -23.78 4.38
C ASP A 698 -8.16 -24.77 4.14
N ALA A 699 -7.16 -24.71 5.01
CA ALA A 699 -5.77 -25.05 4.71
C ALA A 699 -5.46 -26.56 4.53
N ALA A 700 -6.47 -27.43 4.60
CA ALA A 700 -6.32 -28.89 4.60
C ALA A 700 -5.70 -29.48 3.31
N GLN A 701 -5.74 -28.73 2.18
CA GLN A 701 -5.40 -29.25 0.85
C GLN A 701 -4.35 -28.42 0.09
N VAL A 702 -3.77 -27.38 0.73
CA VAL A 702 -2.76 -26.49 0.11
C VAL A 702 -1.45 -27.23 -0.17
N LEU A 703 -0.94 -27.09 -1.40
CA LEU A 703 0.30 -27.73 -1.87
C LEU A 703 1.56 -26.88 -1.59
N SER A 704 2.32 -27.32 -0.59
CA SER A 704 3.62 -26.81 -0.16
C SER A 704 4.80 -27.39 -0.97
N LEU A 705 5.92 -26.67 -1.08
CA LEU A 705 7.19 -27.24 -1.55
C LEU A 705 7.95 -27.93 -0.42
N ARG A 706 8.66 -29.02 -0.74
CA ARG A 706 9.81 -29.50 0.04
C ARG A 706 10.96 -29.87 -0.89
N SER A 707 12.17 -29.50 -0.47
CA SER A 707 13.46 -29.71 -1.16
C SER A 707 14.04 -31.12 -0.98
#